data_AF-A0A832EK74-F1
#
_entry.id   AF-A0A832EK74-F1
#
_cell.length_a   1.000
_cell.length_b   1.000
_cell.length_c   1.000
_cell.angle_alpha   90.00
_cell.angle_beta   90.00
_cell.angle_gamma   90.00
#
_symmetry.space_group_name_H-M   'P 1'
#
loop_
_entity.id
_entity.type
_entity.pdbx_description
1 polymer ?
#
loop_
_entity_poly.entity_id
_entity_poly.type
_entity_poly.pdbx_seq_one_letter_code
_entity_poly.pdbx_strand_id
1 'polypeptide(L)'
;MYLLQWACENAPLNGTRHELFTKGDRSVAKWTVLDAGALNAETLRLVAASCMSSQHLERLPAWEDAWCRVDMAPVTVAHVRVSHDTDTCSTQGMRTSGGLKIRPSGPPEPLSRLELRRLFPSVPPRNPSTAVAVGRQFLLAYGTAFSVHHGDDDFDFTDPWFRLRRFRSLFSSSERLTDPVAFLHRLFHRGTKHKRLGPLHAVQRLCFLMEECFGVEVRSWADPGHDASRAWEALPLLVRRPLTVFLDAIRHLLDAYPKARNPLDLPGVILLQDPTGYCGESLLSAWLSFWDRLLPSMQFIAALPAPHHRLVPETLLHKELPIPEASRHPSKPAPKVHGTDVLLIHVDGSLPNVALMKLSRFYKAQGRRVALARGVPLHWSAQEVYASCIFHNPVSLKKVEKLRAFYGEALRVGGTGVDVGCRLPEEIEALPADYALYAELGDRALGFLTRGCPRRCPFCVVPLKEGPPRQVSDLDTLLEGGRRQKLILLDDNLLAHPDADHFLEEMVRRKIMVNFTQSLDIRYVTPSRAAWIRRIRCCNARFTRTNYYFSLNGIENLDLVREKYSLFGFHSRENVEFLVMYGFNTTLAEDVERFRFLRSLPGAYVFVQEYRPFPGSPSPDLDRFFYGDVDRLIMDLIGIEFTQNMKSMEKYYRWVSRRYAMTFGKLHMPLVDAIFRYNDRHLKGRYIQTLAGVKGSVGGEKRPEHPYR
;
A
#
# COMPACT_ATOMS: atom_id res chain seq x y z
N MET A 1 16.79 -7.72 5.21
CA MET A 1 17.26 -7.42 6.59
C MET A 1 18.44 -8.31 6.88
N TYR A 2 19.32 -7.96 7.83
CA TYR A 2 20.31 -8.88 8.38
C TYR A 2 20.14 -9.01 9.89
N LEU A 3 20.42 -10.21 10.41
CA LEU A 3 20.53 -10.48 11.83
C LEU A 3 21.96 -10.20 12.27
N LEU A 4 22.08 -9.30 13.24
CA LEU A 4 23.37 -8.89 13.77
C LEU A 4 23.71 -9.66 15.04
N GLN A 5 22.71 -9.88 15.89
CA GLN A 5 22.85 -10.55 17.17
C GLN A 5 21.59 -11.33 17.50
N TRP A 6 21.74 -12.41 18.27
CA TRP A 6 20.65 -13.18 18.82
C TRP A 6 20.97 -13.56 20.27
N ALA A 7 19.92 -13.62 21.10
CA ALA A 7 20.03 -13.97 22.50
C ALA A 7 18.82 -14.80 22.94
N CYS A 8 19.05 -15.77 23.82
CA CYS A 8 18.00 -16.46 24.53
C CYS A 8 18.31 -16.59 26.03
N GLU A 9 17.27 -16.75 26.83
CA GLU A 9 17.33 -17.09 28.25
C GLU A 9 16.34 -18.22 28.52
N ASN A 10 16.72 -19.16 29.39
CA ASN A 10 15.93 -20.32 29.81
C ASN A 10 15.52 -21.28 28.68
N ALA A 11 16.19 -21.26 27.52
CA ALA A 11 15.92 -22.20 26.45
C ALA A 11 16.20 -23.65 26.89
N PRO A 12 15.36 -24.65 26.56
CA PRO A 12 15.52 -26.01 27.05
C PRO A 12 16.88 -26.65 26.77
N LEU A 13 17.49 -26.41 25.61
CA LEU A 13 18.82 -26.94 25.26
C LEU A 13 19.92 -25.88 25.30
N ASN A 14 19.62 -24.64 24.92
CA ASN A 14 20.60 -23.55 24.87
C ASN A 14 20.76 -22.80 26.20
N GLY A 15 19.86 -22.99 27.18
CA GLY A 15 19.86 -22.25 28.43
C GLY A 15 19.86 -20.74 28.21
N THR A 16 20.92 -20.08 28.68
CA THR A 16 21.20 -18.67 28.36
C THR A 16 22.37 -18.61 27.38
N ARG A 17 22.11 -18.06 26.18
CA ARG A 17 23.10 -17.97 25.11
C ARG A 17 22.99 -16.63 24.41
N HIS A 18 24.13 -16.10 23.98
CA HIS A 18 24.24 -14.90 23.17
C HIS A 18 25.17 -15.19 22.00
N GLU A 19 24.78 -14.77 20.80
CA GLU A 19 25.55 -14.99 19.59
C GLU A 19 25.59 -13.73 18.71
N LEU A 20 26.79 -13.45 18.18
CA LEU A 20 27.07 -12.34 17.29
C LEU A 20 27.31 -12.88 15.88
N PHE A 21 26.61 -12.31 14.89
CA PHE A 21 26.82 -12.64 13.47
C PHE A 21 27.65 -11.58 12.75
N THR A 22 27.91 -10.44 13.39
CA THR A 22 28.68 -9.33 12.83
C THR A 22 30.16 -9.66 12.73
N LYS A 23 30.80 -9.26 11.61
CA LYS A 23 32.25 -9.25 11.46
C LYS A 23 32.71 -7.78 11.55
N GLY A 24 32.86 -7.28 12.78
CA GLY A 24 33.08 -5.86 13.04
C GLY A 24 31.81 -4.99 12.90
N ASP A 25 31.98 -3.67 12.79
CA ASP A 25 30.84 -2.72 12.87
C ASP A 25 30.07 -2.52 11.55
N ARG A 26 30.67 -2.92 10.42
CA ARG A 26 30.22 -2.57 9.06
C ARG A 26 29.82 -3.75 8.21
N SER A 27 29.95 -4.98 8.68
CA SER A 27 29.56 -6.17 7.93
C SER A 27 29.04 -7.30 8.82
N VAL A 28 28.35 -8.24 8.18
CA VAL A 28 27.85 -9.48 8.80
C VAL A 28 28.39 -10.66 8.01
N ALA A 29 28.66 -11.78 8.67
CA ALA A 29 29.00 -13.02 7.97
C ALA A 29 27.89 -13.37 6.97
N LYS A 30 28.26 -13.66 5.72
CA LYS A 30 27.28 -14.14 4.74
C LYS A 30 26.84 -15.55 5.07
N TRP A 31 27.78 -16.41 5.47
CA TRP A 31 27.53 -17.78 5.88
C TRP A 31 28.01 -18.00 7.31
N THR A 32 27.10 -18.43 8.18
CA THR A 32 27.40 -18.96 9.52
C THR A 32 27.10 -20.46 9.49
N VAL A 33 28.12 -21.29 9.68
CA VAL A 33 27.98 -22.75 9.74
C VAL A 33 28.08 -23.20 11.19
N LEU A 34 27.05 -23.92 11.64
CA LEU A 34 26.92 -24.48 12.98
C LEU A 34 26.97 -26.00 12.91
N ASP A 35 27.35 -26.67 13.99
CA ASP A 35 27.23 -28.13 14.08
C ASP A 35 25.76 -28.57 14.12
N ALA A 36 25.37 -29.53 13.29
CA ALA A 36 24.04 -30.11 13.36
C ALA A 36 23.86 -30.89 14.68
N GLY A 37 22.66 -30.82 15.23
CA GLY A 37 22.30 -31.45 16.50
C GLY A 37 21.11 -30.75 17.14
N ALA A 38 20.59 -31.33 18.23
CA ALA A 38 19.40 -30.82 18.90
C ALA A 38 19.56 -29.35 19.37
N LEU A 39 20.75 -28.99 19.85
CA LEU A 39 21.06 -27.64 20.36
C LEU A 39 20.99 -26.56 19.27
N ASN A 40 21.61 -26.78 18.11
CA ASN A 40 21.55 -25.79 17.02
C ASN A 40 20.25 -25.88 16.21
N ALA A 41 19.56 -27.03 16.20
CA ALA A 41 18.18 -27.10 15.72
C ALA A 41 17.24 -26.22 16.56
N GLU A 42 17.38 -26.25 17.89
CA GLU A 42 16.67 -25.32 18.78
C GLU A 42 17.06 -23.86 18.51
N THR A 43 18.36 -23.59 18.29
CA THR A 43 18.85 -22.23 17.94
C THR A 43 18.16 -21.70 16.69
N LEU A 44 18.14 -22.45 15.60
CA LEU A 44 17.49 -22.00 14.35
C LEU A 44 16.00 -21.71 14.55
N ARG A 45 15.29 -22.57 15.30
CA ARG A 45 13.86 -22.36 15.61
C ARG A 45 13.65 -21.12 16.47
N LEU A 46 14.49 -20.89 17.48
CA LEU A 46 14.42 -19.71 18.34
C LEU A 46 14.73 -18.42 17.56
N VAL A 47 15.74 -18.44 16.69
CA VAL A 47 16.06 -17.33 15.78
C VAL A 47 14.85 -17.01 14.89
N ALA A 48 14.24 -18.03 14.27
CA ALA A 48 13.03 -17.86 13.48
C ALA A 48 11.89 -17.23 14.32
N ALA A 49 11.61 -17.78 15.50
CA ALA A 49 10.56 -17.30 16.40
C ALA A 49 10.76 -15.84 16.82
N SER A 50 11.98 -15.42 17.17
CA SER A 50 12.29 -14.03 17.54
C SER A 50 11.95 -13.02 16.41
N CYS A 51 12.03 -13.46 15.16
CA CYS A 51 11.72 -12.65 13.98
C CYS A 51 10.23 -12.62 13.63
N MET A 52 9.39 -13.41 14.30
CA MET A 52 7.96 -13.53 14.07
C MET A 52 7.17 -12.71 15.10
N SER A 53 5.91 -12.37 14.79
CA SER A 53 5.01 -11.80 15.81
C SER A 53 4.38 -12.93 16.62
N SER A 54 3.92 -12.64 17.84
CA SER A 54 3.18 -13.61 18.68
C SER A 54 2.09 -14.37 17.92
N GLN A 55 1.23 -13.65 17.21
CA GLN A 55 0.14 -14.23 16.39
C GLN A 55 0.61 -15.23 15.32
N HIS A 56 1.82 -15.07 14.79
CA HIS A 56 2.39 -16.00 13.82
C HIS A 56 2.94 -17.25 14.54
N LEU A 57 3.64 -17.07 15.66
CA LEU A 57 4.18 -18.19 16.43
C LEU A 57 3.05 -19.10 16.94
N GLU A 58 1.96 -18.54 17.49
CA GLU A 58 0.77 -19.28 17.93
C GLU A 58 0.15 -20.20 16.87
N ARG A 59 0.43 -19.95 15.58
CA ARG A 59 -0.12 -20.68 14.44
C ARG A 59 0.86 -21.65 13.80
N LEU A 60 2.07 -21.77 14.35
CA LEU A 60 2.98 -22.83 13.97
C LEU A 60 2.55 -24.14 14.64
N PRO A 61 2.72 -25.29 13.97
CA PRO A 61 2.44 -26.58 14.59
C PRO A 61 3.46 -26.87 15.70
N ALA A 62 3.00 -27.45 16.82
CA ALA A 62 3.82 -28.05 17.87
C ALA A 62 4.97 -27.17 18.43
N TRP A 63 4.83 -25.83 18.38
CA TRP A 63 5.84 -24.93 18.93
C TRP A 63 5.89 -24.98 20.47
N GLU A 64 4.76 -25.29 21.11
CA GLU A 64 4.64 -25.42 22.56
C GLU A 64 5.48 -26.59 23.07
N ASP A 65 5.39 -27.76 22.42
CA ASP A 65 6.16 -28.95 22.76
C ASP A 65 7.69 -28.69 22.73
N ALA A 66 8.12 -27.75 21.89
CA ALA A 66 9.53 -27.40 21.76
C ALA A 66 10.05 -26.58 22.95
N TRP A 67 9.25 -25.70 23.57
CA TRP A 67 9.74 -24.66 24.49
C TRP A 67 8.92 -24.46 25.77
N CYS A 68 7.72 -25.02 25.87
CA CYS A 68 6.85 -24.89 27.03
C CYS A 68 6.95 -26.15 27.90
N ARG A 69 7.51 -26.01 29.11
CA ARG A 69 7.49 -27.06 30.16
C ARG A 69 6.91 -26.46 31.44
N VAL A 70 5.92 -27.13 32.04
CA VAL A 70 5.10 -26.61 33.16
C VAL A 70 5.95 -26.09 34.34
N ASP A 71 7.13 -26.68 34.57
CA ASP A 71 8.01 -26.36 35.69
C ASP A 71 9.22 -25.48 35.33
N MET A 72 9.25 -24.89 34.13
CA MET A 72 10.39 -24.10 33.65
C MET A 72 10.09 -22.59 33.62
N ALA A 73 11.14 -21.79 33.85
CA ALA A 73 11.07 -20.35 33.66
C ALA A 73 10.73 -20.01 32.19
N PRO A 74 10.06 -18.86 31.92
CA PRO A 74 9.73 -18.46 30.56
C PRO A 74 10.96 -18.37 29.67
N VAL A 75 10.86 -18.95 28.46
CA VAL A 75 11.89 -18.81 27.43
C VAL A 75 11.81 -17.39 26.88
N THR A 76 12.90 -16.64 27.01
CA THR A 76 13.03 -15.32 26.38
C THR A 76 13.91 -15.47 25.15
N VAL A 77 13.47 -14.95 24.01
CA VAL A 77 14.27 -14.95 22.79
C VAL A 77 14.22 -13.58 22.14
N ALA A 78 15.39 -13.05 21.79
CA ALA A 78 15.53 -11.71 21.25
C ALA A 78 16.60 -11.63 20.18
N HIS A 79 16.51 -10.61 19.33
CA HIS A 79 17.45 -10.38 18.24
C HIS A 79 17.71 -8.89 18.05
N VAL A 80 18.87 -8.60 17.46
CA VAL A 80 19.20 -7.31 16.85
C VAL A 80 19.27 -7.50 15.35
N ARG A 81 18.59 -6.61 14.62
CA ARG A 81 18.57 -6.64 13.15
C ARG A 81 18.82 -5.26 12.57
N VAL A 82 19.30 -5.24 11.32
CA VAL A 82 19.30 -4.05 10.47
C VAL A 82 18.26 -4.19 9.35
N SER A 83 17.34 -3.24 9.29
CA SER A 83 16.37 -3.15 8.20
C SER A 83 16.99 -2.40 7.02
N HIS A 84 16.75 -2.88 5.80
CA HIS A 84 17.11 -2.17 4.58
C HIS A 84 15.83 -1.54 4.02
N ASP A 85 15.89 -0.30 3.56
CA ASP A 85 14.75 0.32 2.88
C ASP A 85 14.69 -0.17 1.43
N THR A 86 13.77 -1.10 1.17
CA THR A 86 13.64 -1.75 -0.13
C THR A 86 12.80 -0.95 -1.13
N ASP A 87 12.11 0.12 -0.69
CA ASP A 87 11.19 0.89 -1.55
C ASP A 87 11.83 2.15 -2.16
N THR A 88 12.94 2.64 -1.60
CA THR A 88 13.54 3.93 -2.01
C THR A 88 14.91 3.82 -2.68
N CYS A 89 15.45 2.62 -2.91
CA CYS A 89 16.87 2.45 -3.29
C CYS A 89 17.82 3.18 -2.31
N SER A 90 17.35 3.46 -1.09
CA SER A 90 18.17 4.12 -0.08
C SER A 90 18.89 3.05 0.73
N THR A 91 20.21 3.21 0.85
CA THR A 91 21.09 2.36 1.66
C THR A 91 20.99 2.70 3.15
N GLN A 92 19.83 3.17 3.62
CA GLN A 92 19.66 3.60 5.01
C GLN A 92 19.28 2.42 5.89
N GLY A 93 20.20 2.02 6.76
CA GLY A 93 20.04 0.91 7.68
C GLY A 93 19.52 1.36 9.04
N MET A 94 18.30 0.96 9.42
CA MET A 94 17.85 1.17 10.81
C MET A 94 18.08 -0.10 11.63
N ARG A 95 18.97 0.00 12.62
CA ARG A 95 19.19 -1.04 13.64
C ARG A 95 18.04 -1.02 14.64
N THR A 96 17.46 -2.19 14.92
CA THR A 96 16.35 -2.34 15.87
C THR A 96 16.45 -3.68 16.59
N SER A 97 15.99 -3.72 17.84
CA SER A 97 15.87 -4.96 18.62
C SER A 97 14.42 -5.43 18.67
N GLY A 98 14.20 -6.72 18.85
CA GLY A 98 12.86 -7.29 19.05
C GLY A 98 12.97 -8.70 19.61
N GLY A 99 11.83 -9.29 19.95
CA GLY A 99 11.80 -10.67 20.41
C GLY A 99 10.46 -11.06 21.02
N LEU A 100 10.44 -12.28 21.54
CA LEU A 100 9.28 -12.89 22.18
C LEU A 100 9.65 -13.44 23.55
N LYS A 101 8.65 -13.42 24.43
CA LYS A 101 8.63 -14.14 25.69
C LYS A 101 7.62 -15.28 25.55
N ILE A 102 8.06 -16.49 25.83
CA ILE A 102 7.29 -17.71 25.69
C ILE A 102 7.12 -18.29 27.09
N ARG A 103 5.88 -18.36 27.57
CA ARG A 103 5.57 -18.91 28.89
C ARG A 103 5.11 -20.36 28.75
N PRO A 104 5.32 -21.20 29.79
CA PRO A 104 4.75 -22.55 29.83
C PRO A 104 3.23 -22.59 29.64
N SER A 105 2.54 -21.55 30.11
CA SER A 105 1.10 -21.37 29.95
C SER A 105 0.79 -20.00 29.35
N GLY A 106 -0.07 -19.99 28.32
CA GLY A 106 -0.53 -18.79 27.64
C GLY A 106 0.22 -18.45 26.34
N PRO A 107 -0.32 -17.50 25.56
CA PRO A 107 0.25 -17.16 24.26
C PRO A 107 1.63 -16.49 24.38
N PRO A 108 2.51 -16.64 23.37
CA PRO A 108 3.73 -15.87 23.27
C PRO A 108 3.46 -14.36 23.32
N GLU A 109 4.32 -13.61 23.99
CA GLU A 109 4.20 -12.17 24.11
C GLU A 109 5.38 -11.44 23.48
N PRO A 110 5.17 -10.29 22.84
CA PRO A 110 6.29 -9.43 22.44
C PRO A 110 7.04 -8.93 23.67
N LEU A 111 8.38 -8.93 23.62
CA LEU A 111 9.18 -8.41 24.74
C LEU A 111 8.90 -6.94 25.00
N SER A 112 8.84 -6.56 26.28
CA SER A 112 8.67 -5.16 26.68
C SER A 112 9.88 -4.32 26.27
N ARG A 113 9.68 -3.00 26.20
CA ARG A 113 10.79 -2.06 25.95
C ARG A 113 11.89 -2.15 27.01
N LEU A 114 11.53 -2.49 28.25
CA LEU A 114 12.48 -2.64 29.36
C LEU A 114 13.33 -3.91 29.16
N GLU A 115 12.71 -5.04 28.85
CA GLU A 115 13.41 -6.31 28.57
C GLU A 115 14.36 -6.16 27.37
N LEU A 116 13.92 -5.53 26.29
CA LEU A 116 14.77 -5.30 25.12
C LEU A 116 15.93 -4.34 25.40
N ARG A 117 15.75 -3.34 26.27
CA ARG A 117 16.84 -2.44 26.70
C ARG A 117 17.80 -3.12 27.66
N ARG A 118 17.35 -4.08 28.45
CA ARG A 118 18.23 -4.91 29.29
C ARG A 118 19.14 -5.77 28.42
N LEU A 119 18.57 -6.43 27.42
CA LEU A 119 19.33 -7.30 26.50
C LEU A 119 20.20 -6.48 25.52
N PHE A 120 19.69 -5.36 25.02
CA PHE A 120 20.36 -4.53 24.01
C PHE A 120 20.22 -3.02 24.33
N PRO A 121 21.03 -2.48 25.26
CA PRO A 121 20.87 -1.10 25.78
C PRO A 121 20.88 0.00 24.71
N SER A 122 21.74 -0.14 23.70
CA SER A 122 21.97 0.89 22.67
C SER A 122 21.13 0.71 21.41
N VAL A 123 20.16 -0.21 21.40
CA VAL A 123 19.38 -0.55 20.19
C VAL A 123 17.90 -0.23 20.41
N PRO A 124 17.25 0.56 19.52
CA PRO A 124 15.86 0.94 19.72
C PRO A 124 14.90 -0.27 19.59
N PRO A 125 13.96 -0.44 20.53
CA PRO A 125 13.05 -1.58 20.55
C PRO A 125 11.96 -1.45 19.48
N ARG A 126 11.80 -2.51 18.67
CA ARG A 126 10.80 -2.65 17.63
C ARG A 126 10.49 -4.13 17.35
N ASN A 127 9.51 -4.67 18.06
CA ASN A 127 9.04 -6.04 17.88
C ASN A 127 8.46 -6.29 16.47
N PRO A 128 8.52 -7.53 15.95
CA PRO A 128 7.84 -7.93 14.72
C PRO A 128 6.31 -7.76 14.83
N SER A 129 5.64 -7.53 13.70
CA SER A 129 4.19 -7.31 13.65
C SER A 129 3.56 -7.88 12.37
N THR A 130 2.31 -8.34 12.47
CA THR A 130 1.52 -8.79 11.33
C THR A 130 1.20 -7.64 10.37
N ALA A 131 1.12 -6.39 10.82
CA ALA A 131 0.76 -5.22 10.00
C ALA A 131 1.89 -4.71 9.08
N VAL A 132 3.06 -5.35 9.10
CA VAL A 132 4.24 -4.93 8.33
C VAL A 132 4.18 -5.44 6.89
N ALA A 133 4.69 -4.64 5.94
CA ALA A 133 4.84 -5.01 4.52
C ALA A 133 5.51 -6.38 4.33
N VAL A 134 5.11 -7.12 3.30
CA VAL A 134 5.44 -8.54 3.10
C VAL A 134 6.95 -8.80 2.97
N GLY A 135 7.68 -7.90 2.33
CA GLY A 135 9.14 -7.99 2.19
C GLY A 135 9.93 -7.45 3.39
N ARG A 136 9.33 -6.63 4.24
CA ARG A 136 10.06 -6.11 5.40
C ARG A 136 10.31 -7.26 6.38
N GLN A 137 11.58 -7.41 6.78
CA GLN A 137 12.06 -8.51 7.63
C GLN A 137 11.94 -9.89 6.96
N PHE A 138 12.31 -9.96 5.67
CA PHE A 138 12.34 -11.20 4.92
C PHE A 138 13.30 -12.23 5.54
N LEU A 139 12.73 -13.36 5.98
CA LEU A 139 13.44 -14.53 6.48
C LEU A 139 12.76 -15.79 5.91
N LEU A 140 13.55 -16.77 5.51
CA LEU A 140 13.11 -18.12 5.17
C LEU A 140 13.81 -19.13 6.10
N ALA A 141 13.15 -20.24 6.40
CA ALA A 141 13.69 -21.26 7.27
C ALA A 141 13.24 -22.66 6.82
N TYR A 142 14.23 -23.51 6.54
CA TYR A 142 14.04 -24.84 6.01
C TYR A 142 14.53 -25.88 7.03
N GLY A 143 13.67 -26.88 7.30
CA GLY A 143 14.00 -28.04 8.13
C GLY A 143 14.80 -29.09 7.37
N THR A 144 14.96 -30.27 7.97
CA THR A 144 15.76 -31.39 7.41
C THR A 144 15.04 -32.15 6.29
N ALA A 145 13.71 -32.05 6.23
CA ALA A 145 12.88 -32.73 5.25
C ALA A 145 11.64 -31.89 4.93
N PHE A 146 11.07 -32.14 3.76
CA PHE A 146 9.84 -31.52 3.30
C PHE A 146 9.11 -32.43 2.30
N SER A 147 7.82 -32.15 2.13
CA SER A 147 7.02 -32.57 0.99
C SER A 147 6.67 -31.34 0.12
N VAL A 148 6.03 -31.54 -1.03
CA VAL A 148 5.62 -30.44 -1.92
C VAL A 148 4.11 -30.47 -2.15
N HIS A 149 3.57 -29.30 -2.47
CA HIS A 149 2.21 -29.20 -3.00
C HIS A 149 2.08 -29.85 -4.37
N HIS A 150 0.87 -30.29 -4.70
CA HIS A 150 0.53 -30.92 -5.98
C HIS A 150 -0.83 -30.42 -6.47
N GLY A 151 -0.82 -29.33 -7.23
CA GLY A 151 -2.03 -28.70 -7.76
C GLY A 151 -2.89 -27.94 -6.74
N ASP A 152 -2.58 -28.03 -5.45
CA ASP A 152 -3.33 -27.41 -4.34
C ASP A 152 -2.60 -26.22 -3.68
N ASP A 153 -1.53 -25.74 -4.32
CA ASP A 153 -0.73 -24.64 -3.81
C ASP A 153 -1.42 -23.27 -4.00
N ASP A 154 -1.53 -22.50 -2.91
CA ASP A 154 -2.15 -21.17 -2.92
C ASP A 154 -1.20 -20.09 -3.44
N PHE A 155 -1.31 -19.77 -4.74
CA PHE A 155 -0.65 -18.62 -5.34
C PHE A 155 -1.50 -17.34 -5.31
N ASP A 156 -2.74 -17.42 -4.84
CA ASP A 156 -3.70 -16.31 -4.88
C ASP A 156 -3.83 -15.57 -3.56
N PHE A 157 -3.03 -15.95 -2.55
CA PHE A 157 -3.02 -15.34 -1.22
C PHE A 157 -4.39 -15.41 -0.54
N THR A 158 -5.07 -16.53 -0.68
CA THR A 158 -6.33 -16.80 0.02
C THR A 158 -6.11 -17.00 1.53
N ASP A 159 -4.94 -17.49 1.93
CA ASP A 159 -4.52 -17.59 3.33
C ASP A 159 -4.03 -16.23 3.90
N PRO A 160 -4.69 -15.62 4.90
CA PRO A 160 -4.21 -14.40 5.56
C PRO A 160 -2.86 -14.56 6.27
N TRP A 161 -2.44 -15.81 6.51
CA TRP A 161 -1.22 -16.21 7.19
C TRP A 161 -0.17 -16.82 6.26
N PHE A 162 -0.27 -16.60 4.94
CA PHE A 162 0.65 -17.17 3.94
C PHE A 162 2.14 -16.99 4.26
N ARG A 163 2.52 -15.95 5.03
CA ARG A 163 3.90 -15.73 5.47
C ARG A 163 4.44 -16.82 6.39
N LEU A 164 3.59 -17.59 7.07
CA LEU A 164 4.02 -18.74 7.88
C LEU A 164 4.71 -19.81 7.04
N ARG A 165 4.36 -19.93 5.75
CA ARG A 165 5.00 -20.87 4.82
C ARG A 165 6.51 -20.70 4.75
N ARG A 166 7.02 -19.50 5.01
CA ARG A 166 8.46 -19.20 5.07
C ARG A 166 9.21 -19.93 6.18
N PHE A 167 8.52 -20.39 7.22
CA PHE A 167 9.14 -20.95 8.43
C PHE A 167 8.68 -22.36 8.74
N ARG A 168 7.49 -22.74 8.28
CA ARG A 168 6.79 -23.97 8.67
C ARG A 168 7.62 -25.24 8.52
N SER A 169 8.37 -25.38 7.43
CA SER A 169 9.24 -26.55 7.22
C SER A 169 10.33 -26.72 8.28
N LEU A 170 10.75 -25.65 8.97
CA LEU A 170 11.71 -25.75 10.09
C LEU A 170 11.08 -26.39 11.35
N PHE A 171 9.77 -26.21 11.52
CA PHE A 171 9.04 -26.67 12.70
C PHE A 171 8.39 -28.04 12.49
N SER A 172 7.99 -28.36 11.25
CA SER A 172 7.39 -29.66 10.93
C SER A 172 7.78 -30.14 9.53
N SER A 173 8.17 -31.41 9.43
CA SER A 173 8.45 -32.09 8.16
C SER A 173 7.20 -32.44 7.35
N SER A 174 6.01 -32.40 7.97
CA SER A 174 4.73 -32.59 7.28
C SER A 174 4.30 -31.38 6.46
N GLU A 175 4.97 -30.25 6.64
CA GLU A 175 4.67 -29.01 5.91
C GLU A 175 5.16 -29.10 4.47
N ARG A 176 4.35 -28.53 3.57
CA ARG A 176 4.58 -28.60 2.13
C ARG A 176 5.22 -27.32 1.62
N LEU A 177 6.31 -27.48 0.87
CA LEU A 177 6.89 -26.40 0.08
C LEU A 177 6.12 -26.18 -1.21
N THR A 178 6.52 -25.14 -1.93
CA THR A 178 5.97 -24.76 -3.23
C THR A 178 5.87 -25.95 -4.21
N ASP A 179 4.74 -26.04 -4.93
CA ASP A 179 4.59 -26.93 -6.08
C ASP A 179 5.54 -26.45 -7.20
N PRO A 180 6.59 -27.21 -7.54
CA PRO A 180 7.62 -26.75 -8.46
C PRO A 180 7.09 -26.58 -9.89
N VAL A 181 6.20 -27.46 -10.35
CA VAL A 181 5.65 -27.42 -11.71
C VAL A 181 4.70 -26.24 -11.85
N ALA A 182 3.77 -26.09 -10.90
CA ALA A 182 2.83 -24.97 -10.91
C ALA A 182 3.55 -23.62 -10.79
N PHE A 183 4.63 -23.55 -10.00
CA PHE A 183 5.43 -22.33 -9.89
C PHE A 183 6.23 -22.05 -11.17
N LEU A 184 6.89 -23.04 -11.77
CA LEU A 184 7.60 -22.88 -13.04
C LEU A 184 6.67 -22.40 -14.15
N HIS A 185 5.46 -22.95 -14.25
CA HIS A 185 4.46 -22.48 -15.20
C HIS A 185 4.18 -20.97 -15.03
N ARG A 186 3.99 -20.51 -13.79
CA ARG A 186 3.78 -19.08 -13.49
C ARG A 186 5.02 -18.24 -13.76
N LEU A 187 6.19 -18.77 -13.45
CA LEU A 187 7.47 -18.11 -13.64
C LEU A 187 7.76 -17.90 -15.13
N PHE A 188 7.57 -18.92 -15.97
CA PHE A 188 7.68 -18.83 -17.42
C PHE A 188 6.62 -17.91 -18.02
N HIS A 189 5.35 -18.07 -17.61
CA HIS A 189 4.28 -17.20 -18.08
C HIS A 189 4.57 -15.71 -17.81
N ARG A 190 5.02 -15.36 -16.60
CA ARG A 190 5.31 -13.96 -16.24
C ARG A 190 6.64 -13.48 -16.79
N GLY A 191 7.68 -14.30 -16.71
CA GLY A 191 9.05 -13.96 -17.07
C GLY A 191 9.30 -14.03 -18.57
N THR A 192 9.02 -15.16 -19.22
CA THR A 192 9.40 -15.39 -20.62
C THR A 192 8.34 -14.91 -21.59
N LYS A 193 7.05 -15.17 -21.32
CA LYS A 193 5.93 -14.75 -22.19
C LYS A 193 5.59 -13.26 -22.04
N HIS A 194 5.46 -12.76 -20.80
CA HIS A 194 5.08 -11.36 -20.53
C HIS A 194 6.26 -10.43 -20.19
N LYS A 195 7.50 -10.93 -20.22
CA LYS A 195 8.74 -10.14 -20.00
C LYS A 195 8.70 -9.26 -18.75
N ARG A 196 8.06 -9.73 -17.68
CA ARG A 196 8.10 -9.04 -16.37
C ARG A 196 9.51 -9.18 -15.80
N LEU A 197 10.18 -8.05 -15.57
CA LEU A 197 11.61 -7.99 -15.22
C LEU A 197 12.02 -8.95 -14.09
N GLY A 198 11.37 -8.88 -12.91
CA GLY A 198 11.73 -9.74 -11.77
C GLY A 198 11.67 -11.24 -12.10
N PRO A 199 10.51 -11.78 -12.53
CA PRO A 199 10.41 -13.17 -13.00
C PRO A 199 11.38 -13.53 -14.13
N LEU A 200 11.59 -12.64 -15.11
CA LEU A 200 12.51 -12.89 -16.23
C LEU A 200 13.96 -13.06 -15.75
N HIS A 201 14.44 -12.13 -14.91
CA HIS A 201 15.77 -12.21 -14.33
C HIS A 201 15.95 -13.46 -13.46
N ALA A 202 14.90 -13.88 -12.75
CA ALA A 202 14.92 -15.12 -11.98
C ALA A 202 15.10 -16.35 -12.89
N VAL A 203 14.37 -16.45 -14.01
CA VAL A 203 14.54 -17.55 -14.99
C VAL A 203 15.94 -17.54 -15.57
N GLN A 204 16.41 -16.39 -16.05
CA GLN A 204 17.75 -16.28 -16.66
C GLN A 204 18.86 -16.68 -15.68
N ARG A 205 18.78 -16.22 -14.43
CA ARG A 205 19.75 -16.58 -13.39
C ARG A 205 19.67 -18.07 -13.05
N LEU A 206 18.47 -18.64 -12.95
CA LEU A 206 18.30 -20.08 -12.75
C LEU A 206 18.96 -20.87 -13.88
N CYS A 207 18.68 -20.54 -15.15
CA CYS A 207 19.26 -21.25 -16.30
C CYS A 207 20.79 -21.26 -16.26
N PHE A 208 21.38 -20.08 -16.03
CA PHE A 208 22.82 -19.93 -15.94
C PHE A 208 23.42 -20.76 -14.79
N LEU A 209 22.84 -20.68 -13.60
CA LEU A 209 23.38 -21.38 -12.43
C LEU A 209 23.18 -22.90 -12.46
N MET A 210 22.13 -23.39 -13.13
CA MET A 210 21.88 -24.83 -13.27
C MET A 210 22.95 -25.52 -14.10
N GLU A 211 23.37 -24.90 -15.19
CA GLU A 211 24.48 -25.38 -16.03
C GLU A 211 25.80 -25.32 -15.24
N GLU A 212 26.08 -24.18 -14.61
CA GLU A 212 27.35 -23.92 -13.92
C GLU A 212 27.56 -24.76 -12.65
N CYS A 213 26.52 -24.97 -11.84
CA CYS A 213 26.68 -25.63 -10.54
C CYS A 213 26.30 -27.11 -10.59
N PHE A 214 25.34 -27.49 -11.43
CA PHE A 214 24.84 -28.86 -11.51
C PHE A 214 25.15 -29.56 -12.84
N GLY A 215 25.73 -28.86 -13.82
CA GLY A 215 25.98 -29.43 -15.15
C GLY A 215 24.70 -29.77 -15.93
N VAL A 216 23.56 -29.14 -15.58
CA VAL A 216 22.26 -29.43 -16.19
C VAL A 216 21.87 -28.27 -17.12
N GLU A 217 21.89 -28.51 -18.42
CA GLU A 217 21.48 -27.52 -19.41
C GLU A 217 19.96 -27.33 -19.41
N VAL A 218 19.50 -26.12 -19.06
CA VAL A 218 18.08 -25.76 -19.03
C VAL A 218 17.82 -24.42 -19.74
N ARG A 219 18.65 -24.07 -20.73
CA ARG A 219 18.56 -22.78 -21.46
C ARG A 219 17.18 -22.56 -22.08
N SER A 220 16.53 -23.63 -22.53
CA SER A 220 15.17 -23.62 -23.08
C SER A 220 14.09 -23.11 -22.13
N TRP A 221 14.34 -23.07 -20.81
CA TRP A 221 13.42 -22.48 -19.85
C TRP A 221 13.23 -20.98 -20.04
N ALA A 222 14.17 -20.30 -20.70
CA ALA A 222 14.07 -18.88 -21.02
C ALA A 222 13.17 -18.61 -22.26
N ASP A 223 12.77 -19.65 -22.98
CA ASP A 223 11.98 -19.54 -24.20
C ASP A 223 10.51 -19.21 -23.89
N PRO A 224 9.87 -18.33 -24.69
CA PRO A 224 8.45 -18.05 -24.53
C PRO A 224 7.60 -19.30 -24.78
N GLY A 225 6.74 -19.67 -23.81
CA GLY A 225 5.79 -20.77 -23.97
C GLY A 225 6.34 -22.17 -23.72
N HIS A 226 7.55 -22.29 -23.15
CA HIS A 226 8.10 -23.56 -22.71
C HIS A 226 7.17 -24.26 -21.69
N ASP A 227 7.00 -25.58 -21.83
CA ASP A 227 6.09 -26.37 -20.98
C ASP A 227 6.75 -26.72 -19.64
N ALA A 228 6.13 -26.30 -18.54
CA ALA A 228 6.70 -26.45 -17.21
C ALA A 228 6.74 -27.91 -16.73
N SER A 229 5.78 -28.74 -17.14
CA SER A 229 5.74 -30.15 -16.74
C SER A 229 6.88 -30.92 -17.41
N ARG A 230 7.03 -30.77 -18.73
CA ARG A 230 8.14 -31.35 -19.49
C ARG A 230 9.50 -30.82 -19.02
N ALA A 231 9.58 -29.52 -18.73
CA ALA A 231 10.79 -28.91 -18.18
C ALA A 231 11.23 -29.57 -16.87
N TRP A 232 10.27 -29.84 -15.98
CA TRP A 232 10.52 -30.49 -14.70
C TRP A 232 10.85 -31.99 -14.84
N GLU A 233 10.12 -32.69 -15.70
CA GLU A 233 10.32 -34.11 -15.99
C GLU A 233 11.65 -34.41 -16.69
N ALA A 234 12.21 -33.45 -17.43
CA ALA A 234 13.52 -33.59 -18.06
C ALA A 234 14.69 -33.49 -17.07
N LEU A 235 14.47 -32.98 -15.85
CA LEU A 235 15.55 -32.83 -14.86
C LEU A 235 15.97 -34.17 -14.26
N PRO A 236 17.28 -34.38 -14.00
CA PRO A 236 17.75 -35.52 -13.21
C PRO A 236 17.07 -35.57 -11.83
N LEU A 237 16.66 -36.76 -11.39
CA LEU A 237 15.95 -36.95 -10.12
C LEU A 237 16.72 -36.39 -8.91
N LEU A 238 18.05 -36.54 -8.92
CA LEU A 238 18.95 -36.04 -7.87
C LEU A 238 18.93 -34.51 -7.74
N VAL A 239 18.58 -33.77 -8.81
CA VAL A 239 18.57 -32.30 -8.83
C VAL A 239 17.19 -31.73 -8.49
N ARG A 240 16.11 -32.47 -8.80
CA ARG A 240 14.73 -32.00 -8.57
C ARG A 240 14.48 -31.59 -7.13
N ARG A 241 14.88 -32.44 -6.17
CA ARG A 241 14.63 -32.20 -4.75
C ARG A 241 15.39 -30.97 -4.22
N PRO A 242 16.71 -30.82 -4.43
CA PRO A 242 17.41 -29.59 -4.06
C PRO A 242 16.87 -28.34 -4.79
N LEU A 243 16.44 -28.47 -6.05
CA LEU A 243 15.90 -27.37 -6.83
C LEU A 243 14.58 -26.81 -6.28
N THR A 244 13.73 -27.66 -5.70
CA THR A 244 12.48 -27.23 -5.05
C THR A 244 12.70 -26.13 -4.02
N VAL A 245 13.76 -26.23 -3.20
CA VAL A 245 14.03 -25.23 -2.16
C VAL A 245 14.42 -23.88 -2.76
N PHE A 246 15.18 -23.87 -3.87
CA PHE A 246 15.48 -22.64 -4.61
C PHE A 246 14.21 -22.03 -5.21
N LEU A 247 13.36 -22.84 -5.85
CA LEU A 247 12.10 -22.39 -6.44
C LEU A 247 11.16 -21.79 -5.38
N ASP A 248 11.08 -22.42 -4.21
CA ASP A 248 10.31 -21.93 -3.07
C ASP A 248 10.82 -20.55 -2.58
N ALA A 249 12.15 -20.40 -2.43
CA ALA A 249 12.74 -19.12 -2.06
C ALA A 249 12.50 -18.02 -3.11
N ILE A 250 12.64 -18.36 -4.40
CA ILE A 250 12.36 -17.43 -5.51
C ILE A 250 10.90 -17.00 -5.48
N ARG A 251 9.95 -17.93 -5.30
CA ARG A 251 8.52 -17.60 -5.15
C ARG A 251 8.33 -16.59 -4.03
N HIS A 252 8.84 -16.87 -2.84
CA HIS A 252 8.66 -16.00 -1.70
C HIS A 252 9.27 -14.60 -1.90
N LEU A 253 10.41 -14.49 -2.59
CA LEU A 253 11.02 -13.21 -2.95
C LEU A 253 10.19 -12.44 -3.97
N LEU A 254 9.71 -13.10 -5.03
CA LEU A 254 8.84 -12.48 -6.04
C LEU A 254 7.51 -11.99 -5.43
N ASP A 255 6.96 -12.74 -4.48
CA ASP A 255 5.73 -12.39 -3.77
C ASP A 255 5.95 -11.24 -2.76
N ALA A 256 7.11 -11.21 -2.12
CA ALA A 256 7.49 -10.16 -1.18
C ALA A 256 7.79 -8.82 -1.84
N TYR A 257 8.35 -8.86 -3.06
CA TYR A 257 8.86 -7.68 -3.76
C TYR A 257 8.37 -7.62 -5.22
N PRO A 258 7.04 -7.59 -5.46
CA PRO A 258 6.47 -7.69 -6.81
C PRO A 258 6.81 -6.48 -7.70
N LYS A 259 7.28 -5.37 -7.12
CA LYS A 259 7.67 -4.14 -7.82
C LYS A 259 9.19 -3.99 -7.98
N ALA A 260 10.00 -4.82 -7.32
CA ALA A 260 11.45 -4.74 -7.43
C ALA A 260 11.91 -5.28 -8.78
N ARG A 261 12.90 -4.60 -9.39
CA ARG A 261 13.49 -5.04 -10.67
C ARG A 261 14.26 -6.35 -10.50
N ASN A 262 15.04 -6.46 -9.42
CA ASN A 262 15.82 -7.64 -9.08
C ASN A 262 15.49 -8.14 -7.66
N PRO A 263 14.37 -8.87 -7.47
CA PRO A 263 13.99 -9.37 -6.15
C PRO A 263 15.03 -10.29 -5.50
N LEU A 264 15.81 -11.02 -6.30
CA LEU A 264 16.84 -11.96 -5.82
C LEU A 264 18.09 -11.28 -5.25
N ASP A 265 18.30 -10.01 -5.56
CA ASP A 265 19.43 -9.22 -5.03
C ASP A 265 19.07 -8.53 -3.70
N LEU A 266 17.83 -8.69 -3.22
CA LEU A 266 17.36 -8.04 -2.01
C LEU A 266 17.81 -8.78 -0.75
N PRO A 267 18.10 -8.04 0.33
CA PRO A 267 18.66 -8.59 1.55
C PRO A 267 17.62 -9.33 2.39
N GLY A 268 18.03 -10.43 2.99
CA GLY A 268 17.22 -11.23 3.92
C GLY A 268 18.09 -12.22 4.68
N VAL A 269 17.41 -13.16 5.35
CA VAL A 269 18.06 -14.25 6.09
C VAL A 269 17.46 -15.60 5.66
N ILE A 270 18.29 -16.61 5.51
CA ILE A 270 17.87 -18.00 5.31
C ILE A 270 18.47 -18.87 6.41
N LEU A 271 17.61 -19.64 7.08
CA LEU A 271 17.99 -20.64 8.07
C LEU A 271 17.89 -22.02 7.43
N LEU A 272 18.93 -22.84 7.59
CA LEU A 272 19.00 -24.18 7.01
C LEU A 272 19.32 -25.20 8.11
N GLN A 273 18.36 -26.06 8.45
CA GLN A 273 18.60 -27.18 9.36
C GLN A 273 18.92 -28.43 8.54
N ASP A 274 20.18 -28.84 8.54
CA ASP A 274 20.71 -30.04 7.87
C ASP A 274 20.15 -30.29 6.46
N PRO A 275 20.59 -29.50 5.46
CA PRO A 275 20.15 -29.67 4.06
C PRO A 275 20.55 -31.01 3.43
N THR A 276 21.41 -31.82 4.07
CA THR A 276 21.91 -33.06 3.47
C THR A 276 20.79 -34.09 3.26
N GLY A 277 19.72 -34.03 4.06
CA GLY A 277 18.54 -34.89 3.92
C GLY A 277 17.78 -34.73 2.59
N TYR A 278 17.97 -33.63 1.86
CA TYR A 278 17.32 -33.42 0.56
C TYR A 278 18.24 -33.03 -0.59
N CYS A 279 19.47 -32.55 -0.36
CA CYS A 279 20.45 -32.35 -1.43
C CYS A 279 21.40 -33.55 -1.60
N GLY A 280 21.63 -34.34 -0.55
CA GLY A 280 22.64 -35.39 -0.53
C GLY A 280 24.07 -34.85 -0.39
N GLU A 281 24.97 -35.66 0.16
CA GLU A 281 26.36 -35.25 0.42
C GLU A 281 27.12 -34.87 -0.86
N SER A 282 26.89 -35.61 -1.96
CA SER A 282 27.59 -35.42 -3.23
C SER A 282 27.30 -34.08 -3.90
N LEU A 283 26.13 -33.48 -3.66
CA LEU A 283 25.73 -32.21 -4.25
C LEU A 283 25.88 -31.02 -3.29
N LEU A 284 26.22 -31.25 -2.02
CA LEU A 284 26.20 -30.20 -0.99
C LEU A 284 27.06 -28.98 -1.35
N SER A 285 28.29 -29.20 -1.80
CA SER A 285 29.21 -28.11 -2.19
C SER A 285 28.68 -27.27 -3.36
N ALA A 286 28.19 -27.93 -4.40
CA ALA A 286 27.56 -27.28 -5.56
C ALA A 286 26.28 -26.53 -5.17
N TRP A 287 25.47 -27.12 -4.29
CA TRP A 287 24.22 -26.57 -3.81
C TRP A 287 24.42 -25.31 -2.96
N LEU A 288 25.42 -25.30 -2.07
CA LEU A 288 25.80 -24.12 -1.29
C LEU A 288 26.32 -22.99 -2.20
N SER A 289 27.14 -23.34 -3.20
CA SER A 289 27.62 -22.40 -4.21
C SER A 289 26.48 -21.80 -5.05
N PHE A 290 25.46 -22.61 -5.36
CA PHE A 290 24.26 -22.15 -6.05
C PHE A 290 23.49 -21.12 -5.22
N TRP A 291 23.23 -21.38 -3.93
CA TRP A 291 22.58 -20.40 -3.03
C TRP A 291 23.30 -19.07 -3.02
N ASP A 292 24.61 -19.14 -2.86
CA ASP A 292 25.46 -17.96 -2.72
C ASP A 292 25.37 -17.04 -3.95
N ARG A 293 25.35 -17.64 -5.15
CA ARG A 293 25.24 -16.93 -6.45
C ARG A 293 23.80 -16.56 -6.79
N LEU A 294 22.82 -17.38 -6.41
CA LEU A 294 21.40 -17.11 -6.64
C LEU A 294 20.97 -15.85 -5.89
N LEU A 295 21.35 -15.77 -4.61
CA LEU A 295 20.95 -14.74 -3.66
C LEU A 295 22.18 -14.02 -3.08
N PRO A 296 22.82 -13.13 -3.86
CA PRO A 296 24.12 -12.54 -3.50
C PRO A 296 24.09 -11.73 -2.19
N SER A 297 22.94 -11.14 -1.87
CA SER A 297 22.74 -10.28 -0.69
C SER A 297 22.07 -10.99 0.49
N MET A 298 21.99 -12.33 0.48
CA MET A 298 21.28 -13.10 1.51
C MET A 298 22.25 -13.61 2.58
N GLN A 299 21.89 -13.44 3.84
CA GLN A 299 22.61 -14.03 4.98
C GLN A 299 22.10 -15.45 5.22
N PHE A 300 23.01 -16.38 5.46
CA PHE A 300 22.73 -17.80 5.69
C PHE A 300 23.23 -18.23 7.06
N ILE A 301 22.39 -18.92 7.82
CA ILE A 301 22.76 -19.60 9.07
C ILE A 301 22.37 -21.08 8.88
N ALA A 302 23.37 -21.94 8.74
CA ALA A 302 23.19 -23.34 8.39
C ALA A 302 23.75 -24.25 9.48
N ALA A 303 22.95 -25.19 9.96
CA ALA A 303 23.42 -26.27 10.82
C ALA A 303 23.74 -27.49 9.96
N LEU A 304 25.00 -27.91 9.92
CA LEU A 304 25.51 -29.02 9.10
C LEU A 304 26.19 -30.07 9.99
N PRO A 305 26.05 -31.38 9.70
CA PRO A 305 26.80 -32.42 10.39
C PRO A 305 28.31 -32.14 10.31
N ALA A 306 29.03 -32.29 11.43
CA ALA A 306 30.47 -31.98 11.51
C ALA A 306 31.31 -32.62 10.37
N PRO A 307 31.08 -33.88 9.94
CA PRO A 307 31.81 -34.48 8.82
C PRO A 307 31.60 -33.77 7.46
N HIS A 308 30.55 -32.97 7.33
CA HIS A 308 30.20 -32.24 6.11
C HIS A 308 30.70 -30.81 6.09
N HIS A 309 31.28 -30.29 7.18
CA HIS A 309 31.87 -28.94 7.21
C HIS A 309 32.99 -28.82 6.17
N ARG A 310 33.76 -29.89 5.94
CA ARG A 310 34.79 -29.98 4.89
C ARG A 310 34.24 -29.88 3.46
N LEU A 311 32.94 -30.08 3.26
CA LEU A 311 32.27 -29.96 1.96
C LEU A 311 31.79 -28.53 1.70
N VAL A 312 31.83 -27.65 2.71
CA VAL A 312 31.53 -26.23 2.53
C VAL A 312 32.71 -25.57 1.82
N PRO A 313 32.51 -24.91 0.67
CA PRO A 313 33.61 -24.21 0.01
C PRO A 313 34.20 -23.12 0.93
N GLU A 314 35.51 -23.15 1.11
CA GLU A 314 36.23 -22.22 1.99
C GLU A 314 35.94 -20.75 1.66
N THR A 315 35.81 -20.44 0.36
CA THR A 315 35.46 -19.09 -0.13
C THR A 315 34.14 -18.57 0.45
N LEU A 316 33.19 -19.41 0.83
CA LEU A 316 31.91 -19.00 1.41
C LEU A 316 32.05 -18.57 2.88
N LEU A 317 32.92 -19.22 3.65
CA LEU A 317 33.13 -18.96 5.09
C LEU A 317 33.73 -17.56 5.34
N HIS A 318 34.46 -17.03 4.36
CA HIS A 318 35.06 -15.71 4.42
C HIS A 318 34.18 -14.61 3.83
N LYS A 319 33.04 -14.92 3.18
CA LYS A 319 32.17 -13.90 2.60
C LYS A 319 31.45 -13.09 3.66
N GLU A 320 31.28 -11.82 3.35
CA GLU A 320 30.63 -10.82 4.19
C GLU A 320 29.60 -10.03 3.41
N LEU A 321 28.59 -9.53 4.13
CA LEU A 321 27.58 -8.65 3.59
C LEU A 321 27.69 -7.28 4.27
N PRO A 322 27.67 -6.18 3.50
CA PRO A 322 27.78 -4.84 4.06
C PRO A 322 26.52 -4.49 4.87
N ILE A 323 26.73 -3.94 6.07
CA ILE A 323 25.67 -3.36 6.89
C ILE A 323 25.48 -1.91 6.43
N PRO A 324 24.27 -1.51 5.99
CA PRO A 324 24.04 -0.14 5.53
C PRO A 324 24.23 0.86 6.67
N GLU A 325 24.87 2.00 6.38
CA GLU A 325 25.08 3.04 7.38
C GLU A 325 23.76 3.65 7.85
N ALA A 326 23.67 3.93 9.15
CA ALA A 326 22.53 4.62 9.71
C ALA A 326 22.64 6.10 9.34
N SER A 327 21.78 6.58 8.44
CA SER A 327 21.66 8.01 8.20
C SER A 327 21.17 8.69 9.48
N ARG A 328 22.01 9.55 10.06
CA ARG A 328 21.59 10.60 10.99
C ARG A 328 20.85 11.68 10.19
N HIS A 329 19.74 11.35 9.56
CA HIS A 329 18.83 12.42 9.19
C HIS A 329 18.33 13.02 10.49
N PRO A 330 18.52 14.34 10.72
CA PRO A 330 17.78 14.99 11.77
C PRO A 330 16.31 14.68 11.44
N SER A 331 15.63 13.92 12.30
CA SER A 331 14.18 13.93 12.32
C SER A 331 13.83 15.39 12.21
N LYS A 332 13.15 15.83 11.13
CA LYS A 332 12.68 17.21 11.04
C LYS A 332 12.06 17.47 12.41
N PRO A 333 12.64 18.36 13.24
CA PRO A 333 12.02 18.65 14.51
C PRO A 333 10.60 19.06 14.11
N ALA A 334 9.58 18.46 14.76
CA ALA A 334 8.28 19.10 14.74
C ALA A 334 8.58 20.57 15.05
N PRO A 335 8.24 21.52 14.15
CA PRO A 335 8.70 22.88 14.29
C PRO A 335 8.35 23.28 15.72
N LYS A 336 9.38 23.54 16.54
CA LYS A 336 9.16 24.09 17.87
C LYS A 336 8.72 25.51 17.60
N VAL A 337 7.41 25.69 17.47
CA VAL A 337 6.80 26.97 17.17
C VAL A 337 6.82 27.80 18.45
N HIS A 338 8.00 28.28 18.84
CA HIS A 338 8.13 29.33 19.83
C HIS A 338 7.85 30.66 19.11
N GLY A 339 6.79 31.36 19.54
CA GLY A 339 6.40 32.65 18.97
C GLY A 339 5.57 32.53 17.68
N THR A 340 4.43 31.85 17.73
CA THR A 340 3.39 32.02 16.70
C THR A 340 2.21 32.73 17.29
N ASP A 341 1.78 33.77 16.60
CA ASP A 341 0.68 34.61 17.04
C ASP A 341 -0.66 34.01 16.55
N VAL A 342 -0.65 33.38 15.36
CA VAL A 342 -1.82 32.70 14.75
C VAL A 342 -1.49 31.31 14.22
N LEU A 343 -2.20 30.28 14.69
CA LEU A 343 -2.08 28.91 14.20
C LEU A 343 -3.24 28.54 13.27
N LEU A 344 -2.92 28.13 12.05
CA LEU A 344 -3.87 27.64 11.06
C LEU A 344 -3.81 26.12 10.98
N ILE A 345 -4.95 25.45 11.11
CA ILE A 345 -5.06 23.98 11.14
C ILE A 345 -5.87 23.48 9.95
N HIS A 346 -5.20 22.74 9.08
CA HIS A 346 -5.81 22.00 7.98
C HIS A 346 -6.22 20.60 8.48
N VAL A 347 -7.50 20.43 8.84
CA VAL A 347 -7.99 19.26 9.59
C VAL A 347 -8.03 17.99 8.72
N ASP A 348 -8.51 18.14 7.49
CA ASP A 348 -8.75 17.09 6.50
C ASP A 348 -8.61 17.64 5.07
N GLY A 349 -8.64 16.75 4.06
CA GLY A 349 -8.40 17.15 2.67
C GLY A 349 -6.96 16.99 2.20
N SER A 350 -6.80 16.77 0.91
CA SER A 350 -5.50 16.59 0.24
C SER A 350 -5.03 17.84 -0.51
N LEU A 351 -5.96 18.62 -1.06
CA LEU A 351 -5.66 19.90 -1.70
C LEU A 351 -5.42 20.98 -0.63
N PRO A 352 -4.49 21.92 -0.88
CA PRO A 352 -4.33 23.12 -0.05
C PRO A 352 -5.65 23.87 0.16
N ASN A 353 -5.78 24.51 1.32
CA ASN A 353 -7.03 25.14 1.72
C ASN A 353 -6.99 26.65 1.47
N VAL A 354 -7.76 27.11 0.48
CA VAL A 354 -7.79 28.53 0.06
C VAL A 354 -8.22 29.46 1.19
N ALA A 355 -9.18 29.06 2.04
CA ALA A 355 -9.61 29.89 3.17
C ALA A 355 -8.47 30.11 4.18
N LEU A 356 -7.69 29.07 4.48
CA LEU A 356 -6.51 29.21 5.34
C LEU A 356 -5.42 30.07 4.68
N MET A 357 -5.25 29.97 3.36
CA MET A 357 -4.31 30.84 2.63
C MET A 357 -4.69 32.32 2.71
N LYS A 358 -5.98 32.65 2.63
CA LYS A 358 -6.48 34.03 2.78
C LYS A 358 -6.34 34.54 4.22
N LEU A 359 -6.65 33.71 5.22
CA LEU A 359 -6.39 34.03 6.64
C LEU A 359 -4.89 34.29 6.91
N SER A 360 -4.01 33.47 6.32
CA SER A 360 -2.56 33.69 6.43
C SER A 360 -2.14 35.03 5.86
N ARG A 361 -2.64 35.38 4.66
CA ARG A 361 -2.38 36.68 4.04
C ARG A 361 -2.80 37.84 4.96
N PHE A 362 -4.03 37.78 5.47
CA PHE A 362 -4.61 38.81 6.34
C PHE A 362 -3.73 39.08 7.56
N TYR A 363 -3.40 38.04 8.34
CA TYR A 363 -2.63 38.22 9.56
C TYR A 363 -1.16 38.58 9.33
N LYS A 364 -0.55 38.05 8.27
CA LYS A 364 0.82 38.46 7.90
C LYS A 364 0.90 39.92 7.49
N ALA A 365 -0.14 40.45 6.84
CA ALA A 365 -0.20 41.87 6.50
C ALA A 365 -0.22 42.79 7.74
N GLN A 366 -0.64 42.26 8.89
CA GLN A 366 -0.59 42.94 10.19
C GLN A 366 0.76 42.73 10.93
N GLY A 367 1.75 42.10 10.29
CA GLY A 367 3.04 41.78 10.91
C GLY A 367 3.00 40.57 11.86
N ARG A 368 1.88 39.82 11.93
CA ARG A 368 1.74 38.67 12.83
C ARG A 368 2.41 37.42 12.26
N ARG A 369 2.98 36.61 13.14
CA ARG A 369 3.60 35.32 12.80
C ARG A 369 2.55 34.24 12.68
N VAL A 370 2.40 33.68 11.48
CA VAL A 370 1.41 32.65 11.15
C VAL A 370 2.10 31.32 10.90
N ALA A 371 1.60 30.25 11.52
CA ALA A 371 2.04 28.88 11.25
C ALA A 371 0.92 27.99 10.73
N LEU A 372 1.26 27.03 9.87
CA LEU A 372 0.35 25.99 9.39
C LEU A 372 0.65 24.66 10.10
N ALA A 373 -0.40 23.99 10.53
CA ALA A 373 -0.35 22.60 10.97
C ALA A 373 -1.45 21.76 10.31
N ARG A 374 -1.29 20.43 10.33
CA ARG A 374 -2.21 19.47 9.70
C ARG A 374 -2.71 18.46 10.72
N GLY A 375 -3.98 18.05 10.62
CA GLY A 375 -4.58 17.04 11.49
C GLY A 375 -4.94 17.57 12.89
N VAL A 376 -4.37 16.98 13.94
CA VAL A 376 -4.64 17.34 15.35
C VAL A 376 -3.34 17.75 16.06
N PRO A 377 -2.75 18.90 15.71
CA PRO A 377 -1.59 19.45 16.42
C PRO A 377 -2.03 19.93 17.81
N LEU A 378 -1.41 19.41 18.87
CA LEU A 378 -1.71 19.80 20.26
C LEU A 378 -0.55 20.65 20.80
N HIS A 379 -0.58 21.97 20.55
CA HIS A 379 0.48 22.91 20.90
C HIS A 379 -0.08 24.16 21.61
N TRP A 380 0.42 24.47 22.81
CA TRP A 380 -0.10 25.56 23.66
C TRP A 380 0.35 26.98 23.26
N SER A 381 1.18 27.15 22.23
CA SER A 381 1.93 28.40 22.00
C SER A 381 1.25 29.46 21.10
N ALA A 382 0.00 29.26 20.66
CA ALA A 382 -0.70 30.20 19.79
C ALA A 382 -1.88 30.88 20.50
N GLN A 383 -1.99 32.19 20.36
CA GLN A 383 -3.05 33.01 20.97
C GLN A 383 -4.38 32.87 20.20
N GLU A 384 -4.32 32.77 18.88
CA GLU A 384 -5.49 32.56 18.02
C GLU A 384 -5.31 31.31 17.15
N VAL A 385 -6.34 30.47 17.10
CA VAL A 385 -6.30 29.21 16.34
C VAL A 385 -7.50 29.13 15.41
N TYR A 386 -7.22 28.92 14.12
CA TYR A 386 -8.25 28.74 13.09
C TYR A 386 -8.13 27.34 12.49
N ALA A 387 -9.21 26.58 12.46
CA ALA A 387 -9.25 25.26 11.84
C ALA A 387 -10.27 25.20 10.70
N SER A 388 -9.89 24.60 9.58
CA SER A 388 -10.79 24.35 8.46
C SER A 388 -11.00 22.85 8.26
N CYS A 389 -12.27 22.43 8.29
CA CYS A 389 -12.72 21.05 8.10
C CYS A 389 -13.69 20.97 6.92
N ILE A 390 -13.33 20.25 5.88
CA ILE A 390 -14.08 20.16 4.62
C ILE A 390 -15.12 19.03 4.67
N PHE A 391 -14.79 17.89 5.26
CA PHE A 391 -15.64 16.71 5.23
C PHE A 391 -16.44 16.52 6.51
N HIS A 392 -17.72 16.20 6.34
CA HIS A 392 -18.59 15.78 7.44
C HIS A 392 -18.54 14.24 7.59
N ASN A 393 -17.59 13.74 8.37
CA ASN A 393 -17.51 12.31 8.67
C ASN A 393 -16.98 12.06 10.09
N PRO A 394 -17.24 10.88 10.70
CA PRO A 394 -16.91 10.62 12.10
C PRO A 394 -15.47 10.89 12.49
N VAL A 395 -14.51 10.70 11.57
CA VAL A 395 -13.11 10.93 11.89
C VAL A 395 -12.75 12.40 11.84
N SER A 396 -13.27 13.13 10.86
CA SER A 396 -13.03 14.56 10.76
C SER A 396 -13.69 15.28 11.95
N LEU A 397 -14.89 14.86 12.34
CA LEU A 397 -15.57 15.33 13.56
C LEU A 397 -14.78 15.00 14.84
N LYS A 398 -14.27 13.76 14.99
CA LYS A 398 -13.41 13.40 16.14
C LYS A 398 -12.13 14.23 16.22
N LYS A 399 -11.56 14.62 15.08
CA LYS A 399 -10.41 15.54 15.06
C LYS A 399 -10.82 16.92 15.55
N VAL A 400 -11.95 17.45 15.08
CA VAL A 400 -12.50 18.74 15.51
C VAL A 400 -12.81 18.73 17.01
N GLU A 401 -13.43 17.67 17.53
CA GLU A 401 -13.71 17.51 18.97
C GLU A 401 -12.43 17.57 19.81
N LYS A 402 -11.37 16.86 19.40
CA LYS A 402 -10.07 16.91 20.07
C LYS A 402 -9.45 18.30 20.05
N LEU A 403 -9.58 19.02 18.93
CA LEU A 403 -9.09 20.40 18.82
C LEU A 403 -9.88 21.32 19.76
N ARG A 404 -11.22 21.22 19.79
CA ARG A 404 -12.08 21.99 20.70
C ARG A 404 -11.73 21.74 22.16
N ALA A 405 -11.56 20.46 22.54
CA ALA A 405 -11.20 20.09 23.91
C ALA A 405 -9.83 20.63 24.35
N PHE A 406 -8.89 20.80 23.42
CA PHE A 406 -7.54 21.26 23.73
C PHE A 406 -7.39 22.78 23.71
N TYR A 407 -7.92 23.45 22.69
CA TYR A 407 -7.74 24.89 22.48
C TYR A 407 -8.84 25.75 23.11
N GLY A 408 -10.00 25.16 23.47
CA GLY A 408 -11.12 25.87 24.06
C GLY A 408 -11.55 27.07 23.22
N GLU A 409 -11.75 28.22 23.89
CA GLU A 409 -12.20 29.48 23.29
C GLU A 409 -11.21 30.09 22.27
N ALA A 410 -9.94 29.69 22.29
CA ALA A 410 -8.97 30.18 21.31
C ALA A 410 -9.21 29.61 19.90
N LEU A 411 -10.03 28.56 19.76
CA LEU A 411 -10.28 27.87 18.51
C LEU A 411 -11.54 28.35 17.79
N ARG A 412 -11.34 28.84 16.56
CA ARG A 412 -12.41 29.09 15.58
C ARG A 412 -12.38 28.00 14.51
N VAL A 413 -13.46 27.23 14.41
CA VAL A 413 -13.57 26.14 13.42
C VAL A 413 -14.59 26.51 12.35
N GLY A 414 -14.19 26.38 11.08
CA GLY A 414 -15.08 26.58 9.93
C GLY A 414 -14.92 25.48 8.87
N GLY A 415 -15.61 25.68 7.76
CA GLY A 415 -15.63 24.77 6.62
C GLY A 415 -16.88 23.87 6.57
N THR A 416 -17.18 23.38 5.37
CA THR A 416 -18.43 22.66 5.05
C THR A 416 -18.69 21.45 5.94
N GLY A 417 -17.64 20.82 6.48
CA GLY A 417 -17.77 19.64 7.32
C GLY A 417 -18.33 19.93 8.72
N VAL A 418 -18.29 21.20 9.15
CA VAL A 418 -18.74 21.65 10.47
C VAL A 418 -19.94 22.57 10.34
N ASP A 419 -19.85 23.57 9.47
CA ASP A 419 -20.93 24.52 9.19
C ASP A 419 -20.90 24.91 7.71
N VAL A 420 -21.99 24.58 7.00
CA VAL A 420 -22.17 24.88 5.58
C VAL A 420 -22.34 26.38 5.34
N GLY A 421 -22.89 27.12 6.31
CA GLY A 421 -23.12 28.56 6.25
C GLY A 421 -21.88 29.40 6.58
N CYS A 422 -20.86 28.81 7.20
CA CYS A 422 -19.66 29.53 7.61
C CYS A 422 -18.93 30.18 6.42
N ARG A 423 -18.72 31.50 6.49
CA ARG A 423 -17.98 32.29 5.49
C ARG A 423 -16.82 33.02 6.17
N LEU A 424 -15.77 33.28 5.39
CA LEU A 424 -14.78 34.28 5.81
C LEU A 424 -15.43 35.67 5.78
N PRO A 425 -14.99 36.60 6.64
CA PRO A 425 -15.31 38.01 6.48
C PRO A 425 -14.97 38.50 5.07
N GLU A 426 -15.79 39.38 4.50
CA GLU A 426 -15.66 39.85 3.11
C GLU A 426 -14.28 40.43 2.80
N GLU A 427 -13.74 41.22 3.72
CA GLU A 427 -12.38 41.78 3.64
C GLU A 427 -11.28 40.72 3.56
N ILE A 428 -11.46 39.55 4.20
CA ILE A 428 -10.50 38.44 4.14
C ILE A 428 -10.76 37.60 2.89
N GLU A 429 -12.02 37.38 2.51
CA GLU A 429 -12.38 36.64 1.30
C GLU A 429 -11.92 37.39 0.03
N ALA A 430 -11.88 38.71 0.03
CA ALA A 430 -11.37 39.50 -1.11
C ALA A 430 -9.84 39.39 -1.30
N LEU A 431 -9.09 38.93 -0.29
CA LEU A 431 -7.63 38.88 -0.37
C LEU A 431 -7.13 37.77 -1.33
N PRO A 432 -5.98 38.00 -1.99
CA PRO A 432 -5.29 36.94 -2.73
C PRO A 432 -4.74 35.88 -1.77
N ALA A 433 -4.67 34.64 -2.24
CA ALA A 433 -4.18 33.52 -1.46
C ALA A 433 -2.68 33.67 -1.11
N ASP A 434 -2.29 33.35 0.13
CA ASP A 434 -0.88 33.18 0.51
C ASP A 434 -0.33 31.82 0.06
N TYR A 435 0.28 31.77 -1.11
CA TYR A 435 0.91 30.56 -1.66
C TYR A 435 2.13 30.08 -0.87
N ALA A 436 2.77 30.93 -0.07
CA ALA A 436 3.90 30.50 0.77
C ALA A 436 3.44 29.62 1.94
N LEU A 437 2.16 29.64 2.31
CA LEU A 437 1.59 28.79 3.35
C LEU A 437 1.66 27.30 3.00
N TYR A 438 1.52 26.97 1.71
CA TYR A 438 1.58 25.61 1.18
C TYR A 438 2.68 25.51 0.12
N ALA A 439 3.93 25.42 0.58
CA ALA A 439 5.11 25.37 -0.28
C ALA A 439 5.06 24.23 -1.32
N GLU A 440 4.33 23.15 -1.03
CA GLU A 440 4.12 22.06 -1.98
C GLU A 440 3.40 22.48 -3.26
N LEU A 441 2.67 23.60 -3.31
CA LEU A 441 2.04 24.09 -4.55
C LEU A 441 3.08 24.45 -5.61
N GLY A 442 4.25 24.93 -5.22
CA GLY A 442 5.29 25.38 -6.16
C GLY A 442 4.75 26.44 -7.13
N ASP A 443 4.84 26.17 -8.43
CA ASP A 443 4.41 27.08 -9.51
C ASP A 443 2.91 27.00 -9.85
N ARG A 444 2.11 26.30 -9.02
CA ARG A 444 0.68 26.07 -9.24
C ARG A 444 -0.16 27.10 -8.50
N ALA A 445 -1.07 27.72 -9.24
CA ALA A 445 -2.18 28.49 -8.72
C ALA A 445 -3.35 27.59 -8.30
N LEU A 446 -4.16 28.04 -7.36
CA LEU A 446 -5.32 27.33 -6.82
C LEU A 446 -6.40 28.36 -6.45
N GLY A 447 -7.62 28.19 -6.97
CA GLY A 447 -8.72 29.07 -6.61
C GLY A 447 -9.97 28.89 -7.45
N PHE A 448 -10.91 29.82 -7.27
CA PHE A 448 -12.20 29.88 -7.95
C PHE A 448 -12.22 31.10 -8.85
N LEU A 449 -12.55 30.93 -10.13
CA LEU A 449 -12.99 32.04 -10.99
C LEU A 449 -14.47 32.32 -10.72
N THR A 450 -15.25 31.25 -10.66
CA THR A 450 -16.68 31.27 -10.40
C THR A 450 -17.05 30.36 -9.24
N ARG A 451 -18.18 30.65 -8.59
CA ARG A 451 -18.79 29.78 -7.58
C ARG A 451 -20.28 29.63 -7.82
N GLY A 452 -20.84 28.52 -7.37
CA GLY A 452 -22.25 28.21 -7.51
C GLY A 452 -22.57 27.30 -8.69
N CYS A 453 -23.75 26.70 -8.64
CA CYS A 453 -24.22 25.76 -9.65
C CYS A 453 -25.74 25.86 -9.77
N PRO A 454 -26.32 25.92 -10.98
CA PRO A 454 -27.77 26.05 -11.14
C PRO A 454 -28.50 24.71 -10.89
N ARG A 455 -27.75 23.60 -10.82
CA ARG A 455 -28.29 22.26 -10.63
C ARG A 455 -28.69 22.05 -9.16
N ARG A 456 -29.90 21.56 -8.94
CA ARG A 456 -30.42 21.22 -7.60
C ARG A 456 -30.29 19.72 -7.31
N CYS A 457 -29.10 19.17 -7.56
CA CYS A 457 -28.83 17.75 -7.30
C CYS A 457 -29.01 17.46 -5.79
N PRO A 458 -29.86 16.50 -5.38
CA PRO A 458 -30.18 16.27 -3.96
C PRO A 458 -28.98 15.91 -3.07
N PHE A 459 -27.95 15.29 -3.66
CA PHE A 459 -26.72 14.91 -2.97
C PHE A 459 -25.69 16.05 -2.83
N CYS A 460 -25.92 17.19 -3.49
CA CYS A 460 -24.90 18.21 -3.68
C CYS A 460 -25.06 19.36 -2.69
N VAL A 461 -23.97 19.73 -2.01
CA VAL A 461 -23.94 20.86 -1.07
C VAL A 461 -23.85 22.23 -1.75
N VAL A 462 -23.42 22.27 -3.01
CA VAL A 462 -23.10 23.53 -3.72
C VAL A 462 -24.29 24.49 -3.77
N PRO A 463 -25.52 24.10 -4.15
CA PRO A 463 -26.62 25.06 -4.24
C PRO A 463 -26.96 25.71 -2.90
N LEU A 464 -26.86 24.94 -1.80
CA LEU A 464 -27.06 25.43 -0.44
C LEU A 464 -25.93 26.36 0.01
N LYS A 465 -24.69 26.01 -0.32
CA LYS A 465 -23.50 26.74 0.10
C LYS A 465 -23.23 27.98 -0.76
N GLU A 466 -23.11 27.80 -2.06
CA GLU A 466 -22.60 28.80 -2.97
C GLU A 466 -23.70 29.51 -3.77
N GLY A 467 -24.92 28.96 -3.81
CA GLY A 467 -26.04 29.55 -4.53
C GLY A 467 -25.89 29.49 -6.06
N PRO A 468 -26.50 30.43 -6.80
CA PRO A 468 -26.43 30.47 -8.26
C PRO A 468 -25.00 30.82 -8.75
N PRO A 469 -24.64 30.42 -9.99
CA PRO A 469 -23.34 30.76 -10.57
C PRO A 469 -23.08 32.27 -10.57
N ARG A 470 -21.91 32.66 -10.07
CA ARG A 470 -21.39 34.04 -10.13
C ARG A 470 -19.87 34.04 -10.23
N GLN A 471 -19.31 35.08 -10.84
CA GLN A 471 -17.87 35.32 -10.82
C GLN A 471 -17.44 35.81 -9.43
N VAL A 472 -16.28 35.33 -8.96
CA VAL A 472 -15.68 35.71 -7.66
C VAL A 472 -14.21 36.11 -7.77
N SER A 473 -13.58 35.90 -8.93
CA SER A 473 -12.20 36.28 -9.23
C SER A 473 -12.00 36.37 -10.74
N ASP A 474 -10.83 36.84 -11.16
CA ASP A 474 -10.33 36.77 -12.53
C ASP A 474 -9.02 35.94 -12.61
N LEU A 475 -8.56 35.69 -13.84
CA LEU A 475 -7.34 34.91 -14.09
C LEU A 475 -6.07 35.65 -13.67
N ASP A 476 -6.04 36.98 -13.73
CA ASP A 476 -4.87 37.77 -13.32
C ASP A 476 -4.61 37.67 -11.82
N THR A 477 -5.66 37.75 -11.01
CA THR A 477 -5.63 37.59 -9.57
C THR A 477 -5.18 36.18 -9.19
N LEU A 478 -5.77 35.14 -9.80
CA LEU A 478 -5.40 33.75 -9.49
C LEU A 478 -3.96 33.41 -9.88
N LEU A 479 -3.49 33.95 -11.00
CA LEU A 479 -2.16 33.66 -11.57
C LEU A 479 -1.07 34.62 -11.10
N GLU A 480 -1.39 35.54 -10.17
CA GLU A 480 -0.50 36.60 -9.69
C GLU A 480 0.14 37.39 -10.84
N GLY A 481 -0.70 37.98 -11.71
CA GLY A 481 -0.26 38.77 -12.86
C GLY A 481 0.53 37.97 -13.90
N GLY A 482 0.31 36.65 -13.98
CA GLY A 482 1.01 35.76 -14.90
C GLY A 482 2.31 35.14 -14.34
N ARG A 483 2.65 35.41 -13.08
CA ARG A 483 3.76 34.73 -12.37
C ARG A 483 3.58 33.21 -12.32
N ARG A 484 2.33 32.73 -12.37
CA ARG A 484 1.97 31.30 -12.47
C ARG A 484 1.27 31.02 -13.79
N GLN A 485 1.43 29.78 -14.28
CA GLN A 485 0.86 29.32 -15.55
C GLN A 485 0.13 27.97 -15.42
N LYS A 486 0.06 27.41 -14.22
CA LYS A 486 -0.63 26.15 -13.90
C LYS A 486 -1.74 26.44 -12.91
N LEU A 487 -2.99 26.19 -13.25
CA LEU A 487 -4.16 26.50 -12.43
C LEU A 487 -4.93 25.25 -12.04
N ILE A 488 -5.05 24.99 -10.74
CA ILE A 488 -6.02 24.04 -10.20
C ILE A 488 -7.30 24.83 -9.96
N LEU A 489 -8.30 24.63 -10.81
CA LEU A 489 -9.55 25.36 -10.77
C LEU A 489 -10.56 24.64 -9.88
N LEU A 490 -11.12 25.38 -8.92
CA LEU A 490 -12.05 24.86 -7.92
C LEU A 490 -13.52 25.19 -8.21
N ASP A 491 -13.81 25.80 -9.35
CA ASP A 491 -15.17 26.19 -9.75
C ASP A 491 -16.16 25.04 -9.67
N ASP A 492 -17.31 25.27 -9.04
CA ASP A 492 -18.32 24.23 -8.85
C ASP A 492 -18.95 23.77 -10.17
N ASN A 493 -19.13 24.70 -11.11
CA ASN A 493 -19.56 24.43 -12.48
C ASN A 493 -19.23 25.60 -13.41
N LEU A 494 -17.96 25.69 -13.86
CA LEU A 494 -17.49 26.76 -14.74
C LEU A 494 -18.38 26.95 -15.98
N LEU A 495 -18.83 25.86 -16.63
CA LEU A 495 -19.59 25.92 -17.88
C LEU A 495 -21.03 26.44 -17.69
N ALA A 496 -21.52 26.51 -16.46
CA ALA A 496 -22.83 27.09 -16.16
C ALA A 496 -22.79 28.62 -16.03
N HIS A 497 -21.60 29.22 -15.94
CA HIS A 497 -21.47 30.68 -15.93
C HIS A 497 -21.77 31.26 -17.34
N PRO A 498 -22.47 32.40 -17.45
CA PRO A 498 -22.72 33.05 -18.75
C PRO A 498 -21.43 33.33 -19.54
N ASP A 499 -20.40 33.84 -18.86
CA ASP A 499 -19.10 34.17 -19.47
C ASP A 499 -18.12 32.99 -19.58
N ALA A 500 -18.58 31.74 -19.47
CA ALA A 500 -17.69 30.58 -19.54
C ALA A 500 -16.83 30.55 -20.82
N ASP A 501 -17.39 30.98 -21.95
CA ASP A 501 -16.67 31.01 -23.24
C ASP A 501 -15.50 31.99 -23.20
N HIS A 502 -15.69 33.16 -22.56
CA HIS A 502 -14.63 34.15 -22.37
C HIS A 502 -13.49 33.59 -21.51
N PHE A 503 -13.80 32.94 -20.38
CA PHE A 503 -12.79 32.33 -19.53
C PHE A 503 -11.99 31.24 -20.27
N LEU A 504 -12.67 30.38 -21.03
CA LEU A 504 -12.02 29.32 -21.80
C LEU A 504 -11.12 29.89 -22.91
N GLU A 505 -11.59 30.90 -23.63
CA GLU A 505 -10.81 31.60 -24.64
C GLU A 505 -9.56 32.25 -24.03
N GLU A 506 -9.71 32.92 -22.89
CA GLU A 506 -8.59 33.57 -22.20
C GLU A 506 -7.54 32.54 -21.74
N MET A 507 -7.97 31.39 -21.22
CA MET A 507 -7.10 30.26 -20.88
C MET A 507 -6.27 29.78 -22.08
N VAL A 508 -6.89 29.69 -23.25
CA VAL A 508 -6.21 29.32 -24.50
C VAL A 508 -5.22 30.39 -24.93
N ARG A 509 -5.65 31.66 -24.96
CA ARG A 509 -4.82 32.79 -25.40
C ARG A 509 -3.56 32.92 -24.54
N ARG A 510 -3.70 32.77 -23.23
CA ARG A 510 -2.60 32.86 -22.25
C ARG A 510 -1.81 31.56 -22.10
N LYS A 511 -2.20 30.48 -22.79
CA LYS A 511 -1.57 29.15 -22.74
C LYS A 511 -1.52 28.57 -21.32
N ILE A 512 -2.56 28.82 -20.53
CA ILE A 512 -2.65 28.34 -19.15
C ILE A 512 -2.87 26.83 -19.15
N MET A 513 -2.11 26.12 -18.30
CA MET A 513 -2.35 24.72 -18.01
C MET A 513 -3.41 24.63 -16.93
N VAL A 514 -4.48 23.87 -17.15
CA VAL A 514 -5.63 23.87 -16.24
C VAL A 514 -5.94 22.46 -15.75
N ASN A 515 -6.18 22.32 -14.45
CA ASN A 515 -6.74 21.13 -13.85
C ASN A 515 -8.17 21.44 -13.37
N PHE A 516 -9.17 20.90 -14.06
CA PHE A 516 -10.59 21.04 -13.72
C PHE A 516 -10.99 20.01 -12.65
N THR A 517 -10.43 20.12 -11.44
CA THR A 517 -10.58 19.06 -10.41
C THR A 517 -12.01 18.86 -9.91
N GLN A 518 -12.89 19.86 -10.05
CA GLN A 518 -14.32 19.75 -9.74
C GLN A 518 -15.15 19.22 -10.90
N SER A 519 -14.50 18.84 -12.01
CA SER A 519 -15.09 18.40 -13.27
C SER A 519 -15.91 19.46 -14.01
N LEU A 520 -16.14 19.22 -15.30
CA LEU A 520 -17.02 20.03 -16.13
C LEU A 520 -18.35 19.29 -16.33
N ASP A 521 -19.46 20.03 -16.28
CA ASP A 521 -20.77 19.46 -16.64
C ASP A 521 -20.88 19.36 -18.16
N ILE A 522 -20.70 18.14 -18.68
CA ILE A 522 -20.66 17.85 -20.12
C ILE A 522 -21.93 18.28 -20.87
N ARG A 523 -23.05 18.44 -20.17
CA ARG A 523 -24.33 18.87 -20.76
C ARG A 523 -24.28 20.33 -21.23
N TYR A 524 -23.38 21.14 -20.68
CA TYR A 524 -23.15 22.53 -21.09
C TYR A 524 -22.10 22.65 -22.20
N VAL A 525 -21.59 21.55 -22.75
CA VAL A 525 -20.64 21.59 -23.87
C VAL A 525 -21.38 21.93 -25.17
N THR A 526 -20.87 22.94 -25.85
CA THR A 526 -21.22 23.32 -27.23
C THR A 526 -20.03 23.00 -28.15
N PRO A 527 -20.18 23.01 -29.50
CA PRO A 527 -19.06 22.84 -30.41
C PRO A 527 -17.90 23.81 -30.13
N SER A 528 -18.20 25.09 -29.86
CA SER A 528 -17.20 26.10 -29.52
C SER A 528 -16.48 25.80 -28.20
N ARG A 529 -17.21 25.41 -27.14
CA ARG A 529 -16.61 25.04 -25.85
C ARG A 529 -15.72 23.80 -25.96
N ALA A 530 -16.15 22.79 -26.72
CA ALA A 530 -15.33 21.60 -27.00
C ALA A 530 -14.02 22.00 -27.69
N ALA A 531 -14.08 22.86 -28.71
CA ALA A 531 -12.90 23.36 -29.41
C ALA A 531 -11.95 24.13 -28.47
N TRP A 532 -12.47 24.99 -27.58
CA TRP A 532 -11.64 25.69 -26.60
C TRP A 532 -10.99 24.73 -25.60
N ILE A 533 -11.77 23.85 -24.97
CA ILE A 533 -11.27 22.87 -24.00
C ILE A 533 -10.20 21.95 -24.61
N ARG A 534 -10.34 21.58 -25.90
CA ARG A 534 -9.31 20.81 -26.63
C ARG A 534 -7.99 21.57 -26.79
N ARG A 535 -8.05 22.89 -26.94
CA ARG A 535 -6.87 23.76 -27.07
C ARG A 535 -6.22 24.11 -25.73
N ILE A 536 -6.98 24.05 -24.63
CA ILE A 536 -6.43 24.19 -23.28
C ILE A 536 -5.56 22.97 -22.95
N ARG A 537 -4.42 23.20 -22.29
CA ARG A 537 -3.58 22.12 -21.77
C ARG A 537 -4.20 21.56 -20.48
N CYS A 538 -5.28 20.81 -20.62
CA CYS A 538 -6.00 20.13 -19.54
C CYS A 538 -5.12 19.06 -18.89
N CYS A 539 -4.88 19.15 -17.58
CA CYS A 539 -3.90 18.32 -16.88
C CYS A 539 -4.48 17.67 -15.62
N ASN A 540 -3.82 16.61 -15.14
CA ASN A 540 -4.02 16.16 -13.76
C ASN A 540 -3.51 17.17 -12.72
N ALA A 541 -3.90 17.04 -11.45
CA ALA A 541 -3.51 17.99 -10.38
C ALA A 541 -2.00 18.12 -10.13
N ARG A 542 -1.20 17.16 -10.61
CA ARG A 542 0.28 17.20 -10.57
C ARG A 542 0.90 17.82 -11.84
N PHE A 543 0.09 18.13 -12.85
CA PHE A 543 0.51 18.67 -14.15
C PHE A 543 1.55 17.79 -14.86
N THR A 544 1.44 16.46 -14.71
CA THR A 544 2.36 15.47 -15.29
C THR A 544 1.79 14.77 -16.52
N ARG A 545 0.47 14.83 -16.74
CA ARG A 545 -0.19 14.23 -17.90
C ARG A 545 -1.45 15.01 -18.28
N THR A 546 -1.82 14.93 -19.56
CA THR A 546 -3.11 15.41 -20.04
C THR A 546 -4.24 14.65 -19.38
N ASN A 547 -5.27 15.35 -18.91
CA ASN A 547 -6.46 14.75 -18.32
C ASN A 547 -7.67 15.68 -18.48
N TYR A 548 -8.79 15.14 -18.97
CA TYR A 548 -10.08 15.82 -19.01
C TYR A 548 -10.97 15.31 -17.87
N TYR A 549 -11.88 16.15 -17.38
CA TYR A 549 -12.70 15.85 -16.21
C TYR A 549 -14.17 16.16 -16.47
N PHE A 550 -15.02 15.15 -16.34
CA PHE A 550 -16.47 15.27 -16.42
C PHE A 550 -17.14 14.56 -15.25
N SER A 551 -18.44 14.76 -15.06
CA SER A 551 -19.24 14.06 -14.05
C SER A 551 -20.36 13.26 -14.70
N LEU A 552 -20.65 12.06 -14.17
CA LEU A 552 -21.82 11.27 -14.51
C LEU A 552 -22.35 10.57 -13.26
N ASN A 553 -23.45 11.08 -12.71
CA ASN A 553 -23.98 10.62 -11.42
C ASN A 553 -25.34 9.89 -11.52
N GLY A 554 -25.93 9.79 -12.72
CA GLY A 554 -27.18 9.09 -12.97
C GLY A 554 -27.19 8.48 -14.37
N ILE A 555 -28.26 7.76 -14.70
CA ILE A 555 -28.52 7.24 -16.05
C ILE A 555 -29.34 8.23 -16.89
N GLU A 556 -29.72 9.39 -16.34
CA GLU A 556 -30.50 10.36 -17.09
C GLU A 556 -29.65 10.98 -18.21
N ASN A 557 -30.18 10.97 -19.44
CA ASN A 557 -29.59 11.64 -20.60
C ASN A 557 -28.23 11.06 -21.07
N LEU A 558 -28.02 9.74 -20.97
CA LEU A 558 -26.79 9.11 -21.50
C LEU A 558 -26.57 9.41 -22.99
N ASP A 559 -27.63 9.51 -23.79
CA ASP A 559 -27.52 9.85 -25.22
C ASP A 559 -27.02 11.29 -25.43
N LEU A 560 -27.53 12.25 -24.65
CA LEU A 560 -27.02 13.62 -24.67
C LEU A 560 -25.56 13.67 -24.25
N VAL A 561 -25.17 12.90 -23.23
CA VAL A 561 -23.77 12.80 -22.80
C VAL A 561 -22.91 12.26 -23.94
N ARG A 562 -23.36 11.23 -24.66
CA ARG A 562 -22.65 10.67 -25.82
C ARG A 562 -22.52 11.68 -26.95
N GLU A 563 -23.60 12.38 -27.28
CA GLU A 563 -23.61 13.46 -28.29
C GLU A 563 -22.59 14.54 -27.92
N LYS A 564 -22.65 15.08 -26.70
CA LYS A 564 -21.72 16.13 -26.26
C LYS A 564 -20.27 15.62 -26.16
N TYR A 565 -20.07 14.37 -25.77
CA TYR A 565 -18.75 13.74 -25.76
C TYR A 565 -18.15 13.64 -27.17
N SER A 566 -18.97 13.33 -28.18
CA SER A 566 -18.53 13.18 -29.56
C SER A 566 -17.92 14.46 -30.15
N LEU A 567 -18.35 15.63 -29.67
CA LEU A 567 -17.82 16.94 -30.08
C LEU A 567 -16.32 17.11 -29.81
N PHE A 568 -15.75 16.35 -28.88
CA PHE A 568 -14.32 16.41 -28.56
C PHE A 568 -13.44 15.58 -29.50
N GLY A 569 -14.01 14.58 -30.19
CA GLY A 569 -13.25 13.68 -31.05
C GLY A 569 -12.17 12.87 -30.32
N PHE A 570 -12.40 12.47 -29.06
CA PHE A 570 -11.41 11.75 -28.27
C PHE A 570 -11.05 10.38 -28.85
N HIS A 571 -9.81 9.95 -28.61
CA HIS A 571 -9.31 8.63 -28.94
C HIS A 571 -9.10 7.74 -27.71
N SER A 572 -9.06 6.43 -27.90
CA SER A 572 -8.93 5.43 -26.82
C SER A 572 -7.67 5.57 -25.95
N ARG A 573 -6.62 6.22 -26.46
CA ARG A 573 -5.35 6.47 -25.74
C ARG A 573 -5.36 7.71 -24.85
N GLU A 574 -6.38 8.56 -24.97
CA GLU A 574 -6.49 9.77 -24.16
C GLU A 574 -7.05 9.47 -22.76
N ASN A 575 -6.86 10.40 -21.82
CA ASN A 575 -7.32 10.24 -20.44
C ASN A 575 -8.51 11.17 -20.20
N VAL A 576 -9.71 10.59 -20.14
CA VAL A 576 -10.94 11.32 -19.84
C VAL A 576 -11.59 10.74 -18.58
N GLU A 577 -11.43 11.45 -17.47
CA GLU A 577 -11.93 11.02 -16.16
C GLU A 577 -13.38 11.43 -15.98
N PHE A 578 -14.24 10.46 -15.62
CA PHE A 578 -15.58 10.71 -15.15
C PHE A 578 -15.65 10.51 -13.64
N LEU A 579 -16.01 11.56 -12.91
CA LEU A 579 -16.39 11.47 -11.51
C LEU A 579 -17.77 10.81 -11.44
N VAL A 580 -17.82 9.66 -10.77
CA VAL A 580 -19.04 8.85 -10.64
C VAL A 580 -19.33 8.63 -9.16
N MET A 581 -20.42 9.21 -8.68
CA MET A 581 -20.90 8.97 -7.34
C MET A 581 -21.65 7.64 -7.25
N TYR A 582 -21.45 6.91 -6.16
CA TYR A 582 -22.19 5.71 -5.80
C TYR A 582 -22.69 5.76 -4.36
N GLY A 583 -23.66 4.90 -4.03
CA GLY A 583 -24.16 4.77 -2.66
C GLY A 583 -25.08 5.90 -2.21
N PHE A 584 -25.72 6.61 -3.14
CA PHE A 584 -26.76 7.60 -2.84
C PHE A 584 -28.16 7.03 -3.09
N ASN A 585 -28.56 6.83 -4.35
CA ASN A 585 -29.92 6.43 -4.72
C ASN A 585 -29.99 5.54 -5.99
N THR A 586 -28.86 4.98 -6.43
CA THR A 586 -28.80 4.10 -7.61
C THR A 586 -28.89 2.64 -7.21
N THR A 587 -29.39 1.81 -8.13
CA THR A 587 -29.33 0.34 -8.07
C THR A 587 -28.02 -0.19 -8.64
N LEU A 588 -27.68 -1.44 -8.33
CA LEU A 588 -26.53 -2.11 -8.95
C LEU A 588 -26.68 -2.19 -10.49
N ALA A 589 -27.89 -2.39 -11.01
CA ALA A 589 -28.16 -2.43 -12.44
C ALA A 589 -27.84 -1.08 -13.12
N GLU A 590 -28.28 0.04 -12.52
CA GLU A 590 -27.98 1.39 -13.00
C GLU A 590 -26.48 1.70 -12.92
N ASP A 591 -25.81 1.25 -11.86
CA ASP A 591 -24.35 1.39 -11.73
C ASP A 591 -23.62 0.63 -12.87
N VAL A 592 -24.02 -0.62 -13.13
CA VAL A 592 -23.49 -1.44 -14.23
C VAL A 592 -23.72 -0.74 -15.58
N GLU A 593 -24.92 -0.20 -15.81
CA GLU A 593 -25.25 0.54 -17.03
C GLU A 593 -24.36 1.77 -17.22
N ARG A 594 -24.19 2.60 -16.19
CA ARG A 594 -23.30 3.78 -16.22
C ARG A 594 -21.86 3.37 -16.56
N PHE A 595 -21.35 2.30 -15.93
CA PHE A 595 -19.99 1.85 -16.19
C PHE A 595 -19.82 1.26 -17.60
N ARG A 596 -20.80 0.50 -18.11
CA ARG A 596 -20.80 0.03 -19.50
C ARG A 596 -20.83 1.19 -20.49
N PHE A 597 -21.69 2.17 -20.24
CA PHE A 597 -21.78 3.38 -21.03
C PHE A 597 -20.43 4.09 -21.10
N LEU A 598 -19.80 4.36 -19.96
CA LEU A 598 -18.49 5.02 -19.91
C LEU A 598 -17.40 4.17 -20.58
N ARG A 599 -17.43 2.84 -20.42
CA ARG A 599 -16.47 1.95 -21.09
C ARG A 599 -16.59 1.97 -22.61
N SER A 600 -17.77 2.31 -23.14
CA SER A 600 -18.03 2.47 -24.57
C SER A 600 -17.45 3.78 -25.15
N LEU A 601 -17.09 4.76 -24.30
CA LEU A 601 -16.56 6.05 -24.75
C LEU A 601 -15.04 5.99 -24.92
N PRO A 602 -14.48 6.46 -26.05
CA PRO A 602 -13.03 6.44 -26.29
C PRO A 602 -12.24 7.23 -25.24
N GLY A 603 -11.32 6.56 -24.52
CA GLY A 603 -10.42 7.20 -23.55
C GLY A 603 -11.07 7.48 -22.18
N ALA A 604 -12.37 7.19 -22.03
CA ALA A 604 -13.08 7.40 -20.79
C ALA A 604 -12.70 6.35 -19.73
N TYR A 605 -12.56 6.81 -18.49
CA TYR A 605 -12.39 5.98 -17.32
C TYR A 605 -13.04 6.66 -16.11
N VAL A 606 -13.14 5.93 -15.00
CA VAL A 606 -13.90 6.39 -13.83
C VAL A 606 -13.04 6.74 -12.62
N PHE A 607 -13.43 7.83 -11.97
CA PHE A 607 -13.10 8.14 -10.59
C PHE A 607 -14.36 7.97 -9.73
N VAL A 608 -14.44 6.87 -8.98
CA VAL A 608 -15.61 6.58 -8.15
C VAL A 608 -15.50 7.26 -6.79
N GLN A 609 -16.60 7.83 -6.33
CA GLN A 609 -16.72 8.48 -5.03
C GLN A 609 -17.97 8.00 -4.30
N GLU A 610 -17.79 7.50 -3.07
CA GLU A 610 -18.92 7.18 -2.20
C GLU A 610 -19.63 8.46 -1.80
N TYR A 611 -20.97 8.45 -1.84
CA TYR A 611 -21.78 9.50 -1.25
C TYR A 611 -21.42 9.68 0.22
N ARG A 612 -21.17 10.93 0.61
CA ARG A 612 -20.91 11.32 2.00
C ARG A 612 -21.93 12.38 2.38
N PRO A 613 -22.83 12.10 3.33
CA PRO A 613 -23.79 13.10 3.78
C PRO A 613 -23.07 14.28 4.43
N PHE A 614 -23.68 15.46 4.32
CA PHE A 614 -23.28 16.69 5.01
C PHE A 614 -24.44 17.15 5.91
N PRO A 615 -24.25 18.12 6.82
CA PRO A 615 -25.33 18.58 7.70
C PRO A 615 -26.56 19.01 6.89
N GLY A 616 -27.70 18.35 7.13
CA GLY A 616 -28.96 18.61 6.42
C GLY A 616 -29.14 17.90 5.07
N SER A 617 -28.18 17.07 4.63
CA SER A 617 -28.31 16.31 3.38
C SER A 617 -29.26 15.11 3.52
N PRO A 618 -29.92 14.66 2.44
CA PRO A 618 -30.75 13.45 2.46
C PRO A 618 -29.94 12.19 2.85
N SER A 619 -30.60 11.27 3.55
CA SER A 619 -30.07 9.92 3.76
C SER A 619 -29.97 9.17 2.41
N PRO A 620 -28.99 8.26 2.25
CA PRO A 620 -28.93 7.42 1.07
C PRO A 620 -30.12 6.46 1.02
N ASP A 621 -30.76 6.32 -0.14
CA ASP A 621 -31.78 5.32 -0.46
C ASP A 621 -31.10 4.14 -1.17
N LEU A 622 -30.98 3.02 -0.46
CA LEU A 622 -30.26 1.84 -0.96
C LEU A 622 -31.08 0.56 -0.80
N ASP A 623 -32.37 0.68 -0.54
CA ASP A 623 -33.28 -0.46 -0.33
C ASP A 623 -33.41 -1.28 -1.62
N ARG A 624 -33.33 -0.60 -2.76
CA ARG A 624 -33.41 -1.19 -4.09
C ARG A 624 -32.05 -1.55 -4.68
N PHE A 625 -30.97 -1.40 -3.92
CA PHE A 625 -29.61 -1.53 -4.48
C PHE A 625 -29.38 -2.91 -5.13
N PHE A 626 -29.86 -3.98 -4.49
CA PHE A 626 -29.71 -5.36 -4.94
C PHE A 626 -30.99 -5.94 -5.59
N TYR A 627 -31.76 -5.12 -6.30
CA TYR A 627 -32.90 -5.63 -7.06
C TYR A 627 -32.45 -6.38 -8.33
N GLY A 628 -33.19 -7.43 -8.68
CA GLY A 628 -32.92 -8.28 -9.84
C GLY A 628 -31.92 -9.41 -9.58
N ASP A 629 -31.31 -9.93 -10.65
CA ASP A 629 -30.31 -10.99 -10.58
C ASP A 629 -28.93 -10.42 -10.20
N VAL A 630 -28.70 -10.32 -8.89
CA VAL A 630 -27.51 -9.68 -8.31
C VAL A 630 -26.22 -10.39 -8.70
N ASP A 631 -26.19 -11.72 -8.69
CA ASP A 631 -24.98 -12.49 -8.99
C ASP A 631 -24.58 -12.27 -10.45
N ARG A 632 -25.54 -12.32 -11.39
CA ARG A 632 -25.30 -11.96 -12.79
C ARG A 632 -24.83 -10.51 -12.96
N LEU A 633 -25.45 -9.56 -12.27
CA LEU A 633 -25.06 -8.14 -12.34
C LEU A 633 -23.64 -7.90 -11.79
N ILE A 634 -23.23 -8.64 -10.76
CA ILE A 634 -21.85 -8.58 -10.27
C ILE A 634 -20.89 -9.17 -11.30
N MET A 635 -21.25 -10.28 -11.96
CA MET A 635 -20.44 -10.84 -13.05
C MET A 635 -20.28 -9.86 -14.21
N ASP A 636 -21.37 -9.19 -14.59
CA ASP A 636 -21.38 -8.12 -15.57
C ASP A 636 -20.45 -6.96 -15.16
N LEU A 637 -20.55 -6.52 -13.90
CA LEU A 637 -19.75 -5.44 -13.33
C LEU A 637 -18.24 -5.73 -13.38
N ILE A 638 -17.81 -6.95 -13.02
CA ILE A 638 -16.38 -7.32 -12.98
C ILE A 638 -15.78 -7.59 -14.37
N GLY A 639 -16.64 -7.73 -15.39
CA GLY A 639 -16.26 -7.78 -16.80
C GLY A 639 -15.95 -6.40 -17.41
N ILE A 640 -16.35 -5.31 -16.74
CA ILE A 640 -16.10 -3.94 -17.22
C ILE A 640 -14.71 -3.48 -16.75
N GLU A 641 -13.73 -3.51 -17.64
CA GLU A 641 -12.34 -3.16 -17.32
C GLU A 641 -11.90 -1.80 -17.90
N PHE A 642 -11.42 -0.91 -17.04
CA PHE A 642 -10.83 0.39 -17.40
C PHE A 642 -9.29 0.35 -17.38
N THR A 643 -8.65 1.16 -18.23
CA THR A 643 -7.19 1.16 -18.50
C THR A 643 -6.30 1.59 -17.32
N GLN A 644 -6.87 2.04 -16.20
CA GLN A 644 -6.13 2.53 -15.02
C GLN A 644 -5.92 1.47 -13.92
N ASN A 645 -5.72 0.21 -14.32
CA ASN A 645 -5.56 -0.94 -13.41
C ASN A 645 -6.67 -1.04 -12.35
N MET A 646 -7.89 -0.61 -12.69
CA MET A 646 -9.07 -0.65 -11.83
C MET A 646 -8.95 0.02 -10.45
N LYS A 647 -7.88 0.80 -10.18
CA LYS A 647 -7.59 1.33 -8.83
C LYS A 647 -8.74 2.12 -8.22
N SER A 648 -9.46 2.89 -9.03
CA SER A 648 -10.64 3.61 -8.56
C SER A 648 -11.80 2.65 -8.32
N MET A 649 -12.13 1.81 -9.30
CA MET A 649 -13.20 0.81 -9.23
C MET A 649 -13.07 -0.17 -8.07
N GLU A 650 -11.87 -0.52 -7.65
CA GLU A 650 -11.65 -1.36 -6.46
C GLU A 650 -12.33 -0.80 -5.20
N LYS A 651 -12.44 0.53 -5.07
CA LYS A 651 -13.19 1.16 -3.95
C LYS A 651 -14.67 0.81 -4.01
N TYR A 652 -15.26 0.91 -5.21
CA TYR A 652 -16.64 0.55 -5.45
C TYR A 652 -16.86 -0.95 -5.26
N TYR A 653 -15.99 -1.81 -5.82
CA TYR A 653 -16.07 -3.25 -5.64
C TYR A 653 -16.00 -3.67 -4.17
N ARG A 654 -15.12 -3.05 -3.36
CA ARG A 654 -15.06 -3.30 -1.91
C ARG A 654 -16.35 -2.88 -1.20
N TRP A 655 -16.96 -1.77 -1.63
CA TRP A 655 -18.25 -1.32 -1.10
C TRP A 655 -19.38 -2.31 -1.45
N VAL A 656 -19.50 -2.72 -2.71
CA VAL A 656 -20.46 -3.74 -3.17
C VAL A 656 -20.22 -5.07 -2.45
N SER A 657 -18.97 -5.54 -2.38
CA SER A 657 -18.59 -6.80 -1.75
C SER A 657 -18.95 -6.85 -0.26
N ARG A 658 -18.72 -5.76 0.49
CA ARG A 658 -19.16 -5.65 1.90
C ARG A 658 -20.66 -5.69 2.02
N ARG A 659 -21.36 -4.91 1.18
CA ARG A 659 -22.83 -4.86 1.20
C ARG A 659 -23.44 -6.22 0.86
N TYR A 660 -22.89 -6.90 -0.14
CA TYR A 660 -23.29 -8.26 -0.51
C TYR A 660 -23.11 -9.24 0.66
N ALA A 661 -21.96 -9.20 1.34
CA ALA A 661 -21.70 -10.06 2.50
C ALA A 661 -22.67 -9.78 3.66
N MET A 662 -22.99 -8.51 3.91
CA MET A 662 -23.97 -8.10 4.92
C MET A 662 -25.40 -8.52 4.56
N THR A 663 -25.80 -8.39 3.29
CA THR A 663 -27.15 -8.70 2.82
C THR A 663 -27.40 -10.20 2.71
N PHE A 664 -26.43 -10.97 2.18
CA PHE A 664 -26.63 -12.38 1.84
C PHE A 664 -25.89 -13.36 2.77
N GLY A 665 -25.12 -12.87 3.74
CA GLY A 665 -24.38 -13.71 4.71
C GLY A 665 -23.28 -14.58 4.11
N LYS A 666 -22.91 -14.35 2.84
CA LYS A 666 -21.90 -15.10 2.08
C LYS A 666 -21.02 -14.17 1.23
N LEU A 667 -19.87 -14.67 0.76
CA LEU A 667 -18.97 -13.91 -0.11
C LEU A 667 -19.27 -14.19 -1.58
N HIS A 668 -19.25 -13.15 -2.42
CA HIS A 668 -19.21 -13.31 -3.87
C HIS A 668 -17.74 -13.45 -4.32
N MET A 669 -17.21 -14.67 -4.36
CA MET A 669 -15.79 -14.91 -4.60
C MET A 669 -15.24 -14.30 -5.91
N PRO A 670 -15.94 -14.36 -7.06
CA PRO A 670 -15.47 -13.68 -8.28
C PRO A 670 -15.27 -12.17 -8.12
N LEU A 671 -16.05 -11.51 -7.24
CA LEU A 671 -15.90 -10.09 -6.94
C LEU A 671 -14.68 -9.86 -6.04
N VAL A 672 -14.47 -10.74 -5.06
CA VAL A 672 -13.25 -10.72 -4.23
C VAL A 672 -12.00 -10.89 -5.10
N ASP A 673 -12.04 -11.80 -6.07
CA ASP A 673 -10.94 -12.01 -7.02
C ASP A 673 -10.71 -10.78 -7.90
N ALA A 674 -11.78 -10.15 -8.39
CA ALA A 674 -11.69 -8.91 -9.17
C ALA A 674 -11.05 -7.75 -8.37
N ILE A 675 -11.38 -7.63 -7.08
CA ILE A 675 -10.80 -6.62 -6.18
C ILE A 675 -9.26 -6.73 -6.07
N PHE A 676 -8.72 -7.94 -6.17
CA PHE A 676 -7.29 -8.21 -6.02
C PHE A 676 -6.62 -8.64 -7.33
N ARG A 677 -7.29 -8.47 -8.49
CA ARG A 677 -6.76 -8.87 -9.80
C ARG A 677 -5.46 -8.13 -10.14
N TYR A 678 -5.40 -6.83 -9.84
CA TYR A 678 -4.33 -5.94 -10.29
C TYR A 678 -3.47 -5.36 -9.16
N ASN A 679 -4.07 -5.06 -8.00
CA ASN A 679 -3.40 -4.37 -6.91
C ASN A 679 -3.44 -5.19 -5.62
N ASP A 680 -2.35 -5.10 -4.86
CA ASP A 680 -2.22 -5.62 -3.50
C ASP A 680 -2.75 -7.05 -3.25
N ARG A 681 -2.51 -7.97 -4.19
CA ARG A 681 -2.91 -9.40 -4.14
C ARG A 681 -2.71 -10.05 -2.78
N HIS A 682 -1.56 -9.80 -2.15
CA HIS A 682 -1.17 -10.34 -0.84
C HIS A 682 -2.13 -10.03 0.32
N LEU A 683 -3.10 -9.12 0.14
CA LEU A 683 -4.09 -8.77 1.14
C LEU A 683 -5.40 -9.56 1.01
N LYS A 684 -5.57 -10.37 -0.04
CA LYS A 684 -6.83 -11.06 -0.33
C LYS A 684 -7.33 -11.88 0.85
N GLY A 685 -6.50 -12.73 1.44
CA GLY A 685 -6.87 -13.56 2.58
C GLY A 685 -7.28 -12.76 3.81
N ARG A 686 -6.59 -11.64 4.08
CA ARG A 686 -6.97 -10.72 5.17
C ARG A 686 -8.32 -10.08 4.91
N TYR A 687 -8.56 -9.66 3.67
CA TYR A 687 -9.84 -9.09 3.30
C TYR A 687 -10.99 -10.09 3.44
N ILE A 688 -10.80 -11.33 2.96
CA ILE A 688 -11.73 -12.45 3.16
C ILE A 688 -12.01 -12.63 4.65
N GLN A 689 -10.98 -12.67 5.50
CA GLN A 689 -11.14 -12.77 6.95
C GLN A 689 -11.97 -11.61 7.54
N THR A 690 -11.76 -10.37 7.06
CA THR A 690 -12.56 -9.22 7.53
C THR A 690 -14.03 -9.29 7.15
N LEU A 691 -14.37 -10.04 6.09
CA LEU A 691 -15.75 -10.26 5.66
C LEU A 691 -16.35 -11.51 6.30
N ALA A 692 -15.55 -12.53 6.60
CA ALA A 692 -16.02 -13.74 7.28
C ALA A 692 -16.58 -13.43 8.68
N GLY A 693 -16.01 -12.43 9.38
CA GLY A 693 -16.51 -11.92 10.66
C GLY A 693 -17.82 -11.11 10.58
N VAL A 694 -18.36 -10.88 9.38
CA VAL A 694 -19.68 -10.24 9.19
C VAL A 694 -20.82 -11.24 9.53
N LYS A 695 -20.51 -12.54 9.66
CA LYS A 695 -21.38 -13.50 10.36
C LYS A 695 -21.39 -13.20 11.86
N GLY A 696 -22.24 -12.28 12.31
CA GLY A 696 -22.54 -12.11 13.74
C GLY A 696 -22.70 -10.69 14.28
N SER A 697 -22.68 -9.64 13.46
CA SER A 697 -22.92 -8.25 13.94
C SER A 697 -24.32 -7.76 13.56
N VAL A 698 -25.34 -8.43 14.11
CA VAL A 698 -26.62 -7.78 14.44
C VAL A 698 -26.48 -7.34 15.90
N GLY A 699 -26.34 -6.04 16.14
CA GLY A 699 -26.07 -5.47 17.47
C GLY A 699 -24.68 -4.86 17.54
N GLY A 700 -24.64 -3.56 17.83
CA GLY A 700 -23.45 -2.74 17.67
C GLY A 700 -22.27 -3.18 18.54
N GLU A 701 -21.09 -3.30 17.93
CA GLU A 701 -19.86 -2.73 18.46
C GLU A 701 -18.73 -2.75 17.41
N LYS A 702 -17.98 -1.65 17.40
CA LYS A 702 -16.68 -1.38 16.73
C LYS A 702 -16.50 -1.88 15.28
N ARG A 703 -16.74 -0.96 14.35
CA ARG A 703 -16.13 -0.98 13.00
C ARG A 703 -14.60 -1.19 13.13
N PRO A 704 -14.01 -2.22 12.50
CA PRO A 704 -12.55 -2.29 12.41
C PRO A 704 -12.04 -1.07 11.66
N GLU A 705 -11.08 -0.35 12.27
CA GLU A 705 -10.44 0.81 11.66
C GLU A 705 -9.83 0.42 10.30
N HIS A 706 -10.08 1.29 9.32
CA HIS A 706 -9.60 1.18 7.95
C HIS A 706 -8.06 0.98 7.93
N PRO A 707 -7.51 -0.12 7.40
CA PRO A 707 -6.06 -0.25 7.21
C PRO A 707 -5.54 0.61 6.03
N TYR A 708 -6.44 1.22 5.26
CA TYR A 708 -6.12 2.08 4.12
C TYR A 708 -6.71 3.46 4.32
N ARG A 709 -6.03 4.27 5.13
CA ARG A 709 -6.17 5.72 5.17
C ARG A 709 -4.83 6.37 4.96
#